data_AF-A0A7C4ITM7-F1
#
_entry.id   AF-A0A7C4ITM7-F1
#
_cell.length_a   1.000
_cell.length_b   1.000
_cell.length_c   1.000
_cell.angle_alpha   90.00
_cell.angle_beta   90.00
_cell.angle_gamma   90.00
#
_symmetry.space_group_name_H-M   'P 1'
#
loop_
_entity.id
_entity.type
_entity.pdbx_description
1 polymer ?
#
loop_
_entity_poly.entity_id
_entity_poly.type
_entity_poly.pdbx_seq_one_letter_code
_entity_poly.pdbx_strand_id
1 'polypeptide(L)'
;MHPTSRTSVAPFLFATAAGYGLLLWAVASTAAAEDVAVPAVPKPDRIAFPNDASVLDLRRDFGAVGDGKTDDTAALQAAFDASSNRRGKDGTKALFIPNGTYLVSKTLVVEQRVGPWVFGESRDGAVLRLADGAAAETTAVIRTHPSDTQASSADFFMRSFRNLTIDVGDNPHADGIRWYGNNSSILQNVRVIGKGSVGVNSGFLGQNGPNLIQDVTVEGSFETGVRCAWSWGQTLSRVTVRNARKHGVYVNATAVGIENLVVENTPVALCNEYPNDWKWWGGVVALVGGRFTGGSADQPAIANTSVLYARDVTASGYKQVLHDPAGGVSGDKIDEHASPPIKKLFTDSPDSALKLPIRTEPRVPWETEADKWECANEYGAKFGDNRDDSEAIQAAIDAAAGAGKTVVYLRGISGGDPNWYNVDREVRIHGRVRLVIGLGFGRVLGGPEGRFVVDDRSAPVVKFMHLHAFGGRPVKVENRSANSVLVVESCDLAVVGRGGGDIFVTDCPSSIELHAPGQRLWARQLNPEGDSDTGLVQNHGGQLWALGVKHEGKGVRFRTDRGGRTEILGLFNYSPNVPKDDLRPAFDVADGLFSAAGVREISFGNTFNVKVREARGDEVRTETGGGWIGWSLFSARPADAKEPAR
;
A
#
# COMPACT_ATOMS: atom_id res chain seq x y z
N MET A 1 81.44 -15.66 -1.07
CA MET A 1 81.21 -17.12 -0.89
C MET A 1 79.76 -17.31 -0.46
N HIS A 2 79.02 -18.18 -1.14
CA HIS A 2 77.74 -18.77 -0.70
C HIS A 2 77.88 -19.45 0.69
N PRO A 3 76.80 -19.92 1.38
CA PRO A 3 75.34 -19.65 1.25
C PRO A 3 74.57 -19.61 2.61
N THR A 4 73.23 -19.66 2.51
CA THR A 4 72.21 -20.26 3.42
C THR A 4 71.63 -19.54 4.65
N SER A 5 70.30 -19.32 4.55
CA SER A 5 69.23 -19.73 5.48
C SER A 5 68.58 -18.74 6.48
N ARG A 6 67.23 -18.80 6.45
CA ARG A 6 66.22 -18.73 7.53
C ARG A 6 65.90 -17.40 8.27
N THR A 7 64.70 -16.90 7.95
CA THR A 7 63.56 -16.52 8.83
C THR A 7 63.74 -15.67 10.10
N SER A 8 63.01 -14.55 10.08
CA SER A 8 62.04 -14.05 11.07
C SER A 8 62.38 -12.82 11.93
N VAL A 9 61.29 -12.12 12.21
CA VAL A 9 60.99 -11.10 13.24
C VAL A 9 61.40 -9.65 12.96
N ALA A 10 60.37 -8.79 12.94
CA ALA A 10 60.40 -7.33 13.08
C ALA A 10 60.96 -6.92 14.49
N PRO A 11 61.25 -5.64 14.86
CA PRO A 11 60.51 -4.44 14.43
C PRO A 11 61.25 -3.06 14.48
N PHE A 12 60.47 -2.01 14.13
CA PHE A 12 60.55 -0.61 14.57
C PHE A 12 61.66 0.36 14.09
N LEU A 13 61.18 1.59 13.89
CA LEU A 13 61.81 2.93 14.02
C LEU A 13 62.35 3.67 12.78
N PHE A 14 61.56 4.70 12.41
CA PHE A 14 61.89 6.11 12.11
C PHE A 14 62.89 6.49 11.00
N ALA A 15 62.28 7.02 9.92
CA ALA A 15 62.47 8.35 9.32
C ALA A 15 63.88 8.96 9.14
N THR A 16 64.23 9.24 7.88
CA THR A 16 64.75 10.52 7.32
C THR A 16 64.90 10.33 5.80
N ALA A 17 64.12 10.98 4.92
CA ALA A 17 64.24 12.35 4.40
C ALA A 17 65.04 12.44 3.07
N ALA A 18 64.50 13.27 2.15
CA ALA A 18 64.98 13.67 0.82
C ALA A 18 64.82 12.63 -0.31
N GLY A 19 64.15 12.89 -1.44
CA GLY A 19 63.64 14.13 -2.01
C GLY A 19 63.93 14.14 -3.51
N TYR A 20 62.90 14.02 -4.34
CA TYR A 20 62.89 14.50 -5.73
C TYR A 20 61.45 14.90 -6.05
N GLY A 21 61.26 16.19 -6.29
CA GLY A 21 59.95 16.79 -6.48
C GLY A 21 59.40 16.61 -7.89
N LEU A 22 58.13 16.91 -8.04
CA LEU A 22 57.62 17.64 -9.20
C LEU A 22 56.32 18.36 -8.80
N LEU A 23 56.22 19.60 -9.29
CA LEU A 23 55.19 20.60 -9.05
C LEU A 23 53.76 20.08 -9.26
N LEU A 24 52.83 20.49 -8.39
CA LEU A 24 51.43 20.69 -8.73
C LEU A 24 50.86 21.87 -7.93
N TRP A 25 50.05 22.66 -8.64
CA TRP A 25 49.52 23.96 -8.23
C TRP A 25 48.75 23.93 -6.91
N ALA A 26 49.02 24.93 -6.06
CA ALA A 26 48.21 25.22 -4.90
C ALA A 26 46.89 25.89 -5.34
N VAL A 27 45.76 25.22 -5.09
CA VAL A 27 44.49 25.90 -4.84
C VAL A 27 44.21 25.68 -3.36
N ALA A 28 44.27 26.75 -2.59
CA ALA A 28 43.84 26.73 -1.19
C ALA A 28 42.32 26.50 -1.17
N SER A 29 41.90 25.35 -0.64
CA SER A 29 40.54 25.15 -0.15
C SER A 29 40.64 24.87 1.35
N THR A 30 40.25 25.86 2.13
CA THR A 30 39.93 25.68 3.56
C THR A 30 38.59 24.95 3.64
N ALA A 31 38.62 23.62 3.63
CA ALA A 31 37.47 22.83 4.04
C ALA A 31 37.59 22.61 5.56
N ALA A 32 36.80 23.36 6.32
CA ALA A 32 36.50 23.00 7.70
C ALA A 32 35.86 21.60 7.69
N ALA A 33 36.41 20.69 8.50
CA ALA A 33 35.76 19.42 8.78
C ALA A 33 34.49 19.73 9.60
N GLU A 34 33.35 19.85 8.93
CA GLU A 34 32.07 19.71 9.60
C GLU A 34 31.94 18.25 10.02
N ASP A 35 31.81 18.02 11.33
CA ASP A 35 31.30 16.77 11.88
C ASP A 35 29.98 16.47 11.18
N VAL A 36 30.01 15.50 10.25
CA VAL A 36 28.79 14.93 9.69
C VAL A 36 28.10 14.23 10.84
N ALA A 37 27.14 14.92 11.46
CA ALA A 37 26.23 14.33 12.41
C ALA A 37 25.61 13.11 11.73
N VAL A 38 25.99 11.91 12.19
CA VAL A 38 25.31 10.68 11.83
C VAL A 38 23.85 10.91 12.20
N PRO A 39 22.90 10.96 11.23
CA PRO A 39 21.52 11.20 11.56
C PRO A 39 21.09 10.13 12.55
N ALA A 40 20.57 10.56 13.70
CA ALA A 40 20.09 9.64 14.72
C ALA A 40 19.13 8.64 14.07
N VAL A 41 19.35 7.34 14.29
CA VAL A 41 18.41 6.30 13.87
C VAL A 41 17.02 6.73 14.36
N PRO A 42 16.04 6.90 13.46
CA PRO A 42 14.71 7.31 13.88
C PRO A 42 14.22 6.36 14.97
N LYS A 43 13.77 6.90 16.11
CA LYS A 43 13.14 6.06 17.14
C LYS A 43 12.01 5.26 16.45
N PRO A 44 11.95 3.93 16.64
CA PRO A 44 10.89 3.12 16.07
C PRO A 44 9.54 3.70 16.46
N ASP A 45 8.60 3.75 15.51
CA ASP A 45 7.25 4.25 15.76
C ASP A 45 6.63 3.42 16.89
N ARG A 46 6.34 4.10 18.00
CA ARG A 46 5.65 3.50 19.14
C ARG A 46 4.21 3.99 19.11
N ILE A 47 3.27 3.06 19.13
CA ILE A 47 1.84 3.36 19.15
C ILE A 47 1.36 3.43 20.60
N ALA A 48 0.54 4.43 20.89
CA ALA A 48 -0.25 4.50 22.10
C ALA A 48 -1.60 5.12 21.79
N PHE A 49 -2.58 4.89 22.66
CA PHE A 49 -3.93 5.42 22.53
C PHE A 49 -4.37 6.07 23.86
N PRO A 50 -5.32 7.02 23.82
CA PRO A 50 -5.96 7.49 25.04
C PRO A 50 -6.76 6.36 25.69
N ASN A 51 -7.01 6.49 27.00
CA ASN A 51 -7.91 5.59 27.72
C ASN A 51 -9.37 5.91 27.38
N ASP A 52 -9.83 5.48 26.21
CA ASP A 52 -11.20 5.67 25.71
C ASP A 52 -11.90 4.33 25.50
N ALA A 53 -13.23 4.31 25.65
CA ALA A 53 -14.05 3.11 25.45
C ALA A 53 -13.97 2.54 24.02
N SER A 54 -13.56 3.34 23.02
CA SER A 54 -13.32 2.87 21.65
C SER A 54 -11.94 2.25 21.42
N VAL A 55 -11.15 2.05 22.48
CA VAL A 55 -9.84 1.39 22.44
C VAL A 55 -9.86 0.16 23.33
N LEU A 56 -9.62 -0.99 22.72
CA LEU A 56 -9.38 -2.25 23.39
C LEU A 56 -7.88 -2.43 23.62
N ASP A 57 -7.47 -2.70 24.85
CA ASP A 57 -6.10 -3.09 25.18
C ASP A 57 -6.07 -4.58 25.49
N LEU A 58 -5.25 -5.33 24.74
CA LEU A 58 -5.19 -6.78 24.81
C LEU A 58 -4.91 -7.31 26.23
N ARG A 59 -4.06 -6.65 27.02
CA ARG A 59 -3.76 -7.07 28.39
C ARG A 59 -4.85 -6.64 29.35
N ARG A 60 -5.22 -5.37 29.31
CA ARG A 60 -6.20 -4.76 30.24
C ARG A 60 -7.57 -5.43 30.13
N ASP A 61 -8.03 -5.67 28.90
CA ASP A 61 -9.43 -6.05 28.64
C ASP A 61 -9.62 -7.55 28.43
N PHE A 62 -8.58 -8.27 28.00
CA PHE A 62 -8.66 -9.71 27.68
C PHE A 62 -7.73 -10.59 28.53
N GLY A 63 -6.90 -9.99 29.38
CA GLY A 63 -6.04 -10.73 30.31
C GLY A 63 -4.89 -11.48 29.66
N ALA A 64 -4.52 -11.15 28.41
CA ALA A 64 -3.35 -11.75 27.78
C ALA A 64 -2.09 -11.40 28.58
N VAL A 65 -1.17 -12.35 28.71
CA VAL A 65 0.04 -12.19 29.52
C VAL A 65 1.18 -11.63 28.66
N GLY A 66 1.42 -12.22 27.49
CA GLY A 66 2.48 -11.79 26.59
C GLY A 66 3.90 -12.08 27.10
N ASP A 67 4.09 -13.19 27.83
CA ASP A 67 5.37 -13.64 28.41
C ASP A 67 6.11 -14.70 27.56
N GLY A 68 5.54 -15.09 26.42
CA GLY A 68 6.03 -16.12 25.51
C GLY A 68 5.83 -17.55 25.99
N LYS A 69 5.08 -17.75 27.09
CA LYS A 69 4.88 -19.06 27.73
C LYS A 69 3.41 -19.38 27.96
N THR A 70 2.66 -18.40 28.46
CA THR A 70 1.22 -18.51 28.67
C THR A 70 0.52 -18.56 27.32
N ASP A 71 -0.39 -19.51 27.14
CA ASP A 71 -1.20 -19.60 25.93
C ASP A 71 -2.23 -18.46 25.92
N ASP A 72 -1.96 -17.45 25.10
CA ASP A 72 -2.77 -16.25 24.92
C ASP A 72 -3.80 -16.40 23.78
N THR A 73 -3.96 -17.60 23.20
CA THR A 73 -4.85 -17.82 22.03
C THR A 73 -6.27 -17.34 22.28
N ALA A 74 -6.85 -17.70 23.44
CA ALA A 74 -8.23 -17.34 23.76
C ALA A 74 -8.42 -15.82 23.94
N ALA A 75 -7.45 -15.16 24.57
CA ALA A 75 -7.47 -13.71 24.78
C ALA A 75 -7.35 -12.96 23.46
N LEU A 76 -6.41 -13.35 22.60
CA LEU A 76 -6.22 -12.79 21.26
C LEU A 76 -7.44 -13.00 20.36
N GLN A 77 -8.02 -14.20 20.36
CA GLN A 77 -9.21 -14.49 19.57
C GLN A 77 -10.39 -13.62 20.01
N ALA A 78 -10.64 -13.53 21.32
CA ALA A 78 -11.69 -12.67 21.87
C ALA A 78 -11.46 -11.19 21.53
N ALA A 79 -10.20 -10.74 21.50
CA ALA A 79 -9.86 -9.38 21.13
C ALA A 79 -10.14 -9.07 19.64
N PHE A 80 -9.85 -10.00 18.73
CA PHE A 80 -10.18 -9.86 17.30
C PHE A 80 -11.70 -9.79 17.08
N ASP A 81 -12.44 -10.65 17.78
CA ASP A 81 -13.91 -10.69 17.71
C ASP A 81 -14.52 -9.38 18.24
N ALA A 82 -14.01 -8.88 19.38
CA ALA A 82 -14.47 -7.63 19.99
C ALA A 82 -14.16 -6.40 19.13
N SER A 83 -12.96 -6.30 18.53
CA SER A 83 -12.60 -5.20 17.63
C SER A 83 -13.55 -5.09 16.43
N SER A 84 -14.02 -6.24 15.95
CA SER A 84 -14.86 -6.38 14.76
C SER A 84 -16.37 -6.40 15.05
N ASN A 85 -16.79 -6.16 16.30
CA ASN A 85 -18.16 -6.39 16.79
C ASN A 85 -19.18 -5.30 16.37
N ARG A 86 -19.25 -5.00 15.06
CA ARG A 86 -20.13 -3.97 14.49
C ARG A 86 -21.59 -4.10 14.93
N ARG A 87 -22.12 -5.33 15.00
CA ARG A 87 -23.53 -5.61 15.34
C ARG A 87 -23.80 -5.71 16.84
N GLY A 88 -22.76 -5.79 17.66
CA GLY A 88 -22.88 -5.82 19.12
C GLY A 88 -23.15 -4.44 19.71
N LYS A 89 -23.56 -4.43 20.98
CA LYS A 89 -23.82 -3.19 21.74
C LYS A 89 -22.56 -2.33 21.93
N ASP A 90 -21.39 -2.97 21.98
CA ASP A 90 -20.12 -2.30 22.26
C ASP A 90 -19.44 -1.71 21.02
N GLY A 91 -19.96 -2.01 19.83
CA GLY A 91 -19.48 -1.50 18.53
C GLY A 91 -18.11 -2.01 18.12
N THR A 92 -17.62 -1.47 17.01
CA THR A 92 -16.24 -1.68 16.55
C THR A 92 -15.26 -0.80 17.33
N LYS A 93 -14.05 -1.31 17.58
CA LYS A 93 -13.04 -0.61 18.37
C LYS A 93 -11.64 -0.82 17.79
N ALA A 94 -10.73 0.12 18.02
CA ALA A 94 -9.31 -0.10 17.75
C ALA A 94 -8.76 -1.11 18.76
N LEU A 95 -8.01 -2.11 18.30
CA LEU A 95 -7.33 -3.08 19.16
C LEU A 95 -5.85 -2.72 19.26
N PHE A 96 -5.43 -2.38 20.47
CA PHE A 96 -4.05 -2.16 20.85
C PHE A 96 -3.44 -3.44 21.44
N ILE A 97 -2.27 -3.84 20.91
CA ILE A 97 -1.48 -4.96 21.39
C ILE A 97 -0.20 -4.40 22.02
N PRO A 98 -0.10 -4.37 23.36
CA PRO A 98 1.12 -3.93 24.05
C PRO A 98 2.32 -4.80 23.69
N ASN A 99 3.53 -4.28 23.87
CA ASN A 99 4.74 -5.06 23.69
C ASN A 99 4.76 -6.28 24.63
N GLY A 100 5.04 -7.45 24.06
CA GLY A 100 4.99 -8.77 24.67
C GLY A 100 5.09 -9.85 23.59
N THR A 101 5.42 -11.07 24.02
CA THR A 101 5.37 -12.25 23.15
C THR A 101 4.14 -13.06 23.53
N TYR A 102 3.13 -13.08 22.67
CA TYR A 102 1.88 -13.77 22.91
C TYR A 102 1.92 -15.13 22.21
N LEU A 103 2.07 -16.19 23.01
CA LEU A 103 2.12 -17.56 22.51
C LEU A 103 0.71 -17.99 22.10
N VAL A 104 0.55 -18.52 20.90
CA VAL A 104 -0.70 -19.12 20.42
C VAL A 104 -0.50 -20.58 20.07
N SER A 105 -1.49 -21.41 20.35
CA SER A 105 -1.48 -22.86 20.08
C SER A 105 -2.37 -23.25 18.89
N LYS A 106 -3.13 -22.30 18.33
CA LYS A 106 -4.03 -22.49 17.18
C LYS A 106 -4.03 -21.25 16.29
N THR A 107 -4.48 -21.42 15.05
CA THR A 107 -4.72 -20.30 14.11
C THR A 107 -5.70 -19.30 14.73
N LEU A 108 -5.30 -18.03 14.81
CA LEU A 108 -6.22 -16.93 15.12
C LEU A 108 -7.05 -16.61 13.88
N VAL A 109 -8.38 -16.61 14.01
CA VAL A 109 -9.29 -16.48 12.87
C VAL A 109 -10.08 -15.17 12.97
N VAL A 110 -10.06 -14.36 11.92
CA VAL A 110 -11.00 -13.24 11.80
C VAL A 110 -12.29 -13.75 11.19
N GLU A 111 -13.32 -13.89 12.04
CA GLU A 111 -14.64 -14.41 11.67
C GLU A 111 -15.51 -13.35 10.96
N GLN A 112 -15.32 -12.09 11.33
CA GLN A 112 -16.18 -10.99 10.88
C GLN A 112 -15.78 -10.45 9.52
N ARG A 113 -16.77 -9.89 8.81
CA ARG A 113 -16.60 -9.28 7.47
C ARG A 113 -15.98 -7.88 7.49
N VAL A 114 -16.11 -7.14 8.58
CA VAL A 114 -15.58 -5.77 8.71
C VAL A 114 -14.58 -5.73 9.87
N GLY A 115 -13.44 -5.10 9.66
CA GLY A 115 -12.35 -5.09 10.65
C GLY A 115 -11.55 -6.40 10.66
N PRO A 116 -10.63 -6.57 11.62
CA PRO A 116 -10.36 -5.69 12.76
C PRO A 116 -9.42 -4.52 12.43
N TRP A 117 -9.24 -3.61 13.40
CA TRP A 117 -8.26 -2.52 13.37
C TRP A 117 -7.19 -2.76 14.44
N VAL A 118 -6.13 -3.48 14.07
CA VAL A 118 -5.09 -3.97 14.98
C VAL A 118 -3.83 -3.11 14.89
N PHE A 119 -3.37 -2.66 16.07
CA PHE A 119 -2.17 -1.87 16.24
C PHE A 119 -1.28 -2.50 17.32
N GLY A 120 -0.11 -3.00 16.93
CA GLY A 120 0.93 -3.31 17.90
C GLY A 120 1.61 -2.03 18.40
N GLU A 121 2.04 -2.06 19.67
CA GLU A 121 2.78 -0.97 20.29
C GLU A 121 4.09 -0.68 19.53
N SER A 122 4.77 -1.71 19.05
CA SER A 122 5.91 -1.59 18.14
C SER A 122 6.09 -2.85 17.31
N ARG A 123 6.61 -2.72 16.08
CA ARG A 123 6.78 -3.87 15.17
C ARG A 123 7.52 -5.03 15.81
N ASP A 124 8.64 -4.75 16.47
CA ASP A 124 9.52 -5.80 16.96
C ASP A 124 9.24 -6.17 18.43
N GLY A 125 8.38 -5.42 19.12
CA GLY A 125 8.01 -5.67 20.52
C GLY A 125 6.65 -6.33 20.72
N ALA A 126 5.68 -6.16 19.82
CA ALA A 126 4.39 -6.87 19.84
C ALA A 126 4.49 -8.12 18.95
N VAL A 127 4.72 -9.29 19.55
CA VAL A 127 5.01 -10.54 18.83
C VAL A 127 3.89 -11.55 19.04
N LEU A 128 3.23 -11.98 17.97
CA LEU A 128 2.24 -13.06 17.98
C LEU A 128 2.97 -14.33 17.50
N ARG A 129 3.21 -15.29 18.39
CA ARG A 129 4.06 -16.46 18.12
C ARG A 129 3.26 -17.75 18.18
N LEU A 130 3.24 -18.50 17.07
CA LEU A 130 2.73 -19.87 17.07
C LEU A 130 3.71 -20.81 17.80
N ALA A 131 3.17 -21.68 18.65
CA ALA A 131 3.96 -22.71 19.31
C ALA A 131 4.65 -23.66 18.30
N ASP A 132 5.88 -24.05 18.59
CA ASP A 132 6.63 -24.98 17.73
C ASP A 132 5.94 -26.36 17.69
N GLY A 133 5.98 -27.04 16.54
CA GLY A 133 5.33 -28.35 16.39
C GLY A 133 3.81 -28.30 16.51
N ALA A 134 3.20 -27.19 16.11
CA ALA A 134 1.75 -27.02 16.03
C ALA A 134 1.12 -28.13 15.18
N ALA A 135 -0.08 -28.54 15.58
CA ALA A 135 -0.81 -29.60 14.90
C ALA A 135 -1.15 -29.24 13.45
N ALA A 136 -1.34 -30.25 12.59
CA ALA A 136 -1.49 -30.07 11.14
C ALA A 136 -2.71 -29.21 10.75
N GLU A 137 -3.76 -29.19 11.58
CA GLU A 137 -4.93 -28.33 11.41
C GLU A 137 -4.67 -26.84 11.69
N THR A 138 -3.55 -26.51 12.35
CA THR A 138 -3.10 -25.14 12.53
C THR A 138 -2.30 -24.72 11.29
N THR A 139 -3.03 -24.14 10.34
CA THR A 139 -2.52 -23.85 9.00
C THR A 139 -1.88 -22.47 8.84
N ALA A 140 -2.00 -21.60 9.84
CA ALA A 140 -1.34 -20.29 9.89
C ALA A 140 -1.26 -19.75 11.32
N VAL A 141 -0.44 -18.71 11.58
CA VAL A 141 -0.57 -17.95 12.84
C VAL A 141 -1.88 -17.16 12.83
N ILE A 142 -2.16 -16.46 11.73
CA ILE A 142 -3.37 -15.66 11.54
C ILE A 142 -4.03 -16.01 10.20
N ARG A 143 -5.34 -16.15 10.20
CA ARG A 143 -6.18 -16.23 8.99
C ARG A 143 -7.28 -15.19 9.06
N THR A 144 -7.33 -14.28 8.07
CA THR A 144 -8.31 -13.18 8.11
C THR A 144 -9.63 -13.48 7.37
N HIS A 145 -10.00 -14.76 7.33
CA HIS A 145 -11.25 -15.27 6.75
C HIS A 145 -11.71 -16.52 7.55
N PRO A 146 -13.02 -16.71 7.77
CA PRO A 146 -13.54 -17.83 8.56
C PRO A 146 -13.21 -19.19 7.93
N SER A 147 -13.32 -19.29 6.61
CA SER A 147 -12.98 -20.51 5.86
C SER A 147 -11.50 -20.57 5.50
N ASP A 148 -10.96 -21.79 5.50
CA ASP A 148 -9.60 -22.10 5.07
C ASP A 148 -9.51 -22.56 3.60
N THR A 149 -10.61 -23.09 3.07
CA THR A 149 -10.62 -23.83 1.80
C THR A 149 -11.73 -23.40 0.84
N GLN A 150 -12.75 -22.69 1.31
CA GLN A 150 -13.90 -22.28 0.52
C GLN A 150 -13.93 -20.76 0.37
N ALA A 151 -13.77 -20.31 -0.87
CA ALA A 151 -13.99 -18.91 -1.22
C ALA A 151 -15.46 -18.55 -0.96
N SER A 152 -15.70 -17.34 -0.45
CA SER A 152 -17.04 -16.81 -0.22
C SER A 152 -17.20 -15.47 -0.93
N SER A 153 -17.93 -14.51 -0.33
CA SER A 153 -18.07 -13.17 -0.89
C SER A 153 -16.76 -12.38 -0.81
N ALA A 154 -16.59 -11.42 -1.72
CA ALA A 154 -15.57 -10.38 -1.63
C ALA A 154 -15.86 -9.34 -0.50
N ASP A 155 -16.93 -9.49 0.28
CA ASP A 155 -17.29 -8.52 1.32
C ASP A 155 -16.48 -8.65 2.62
N PHE A 156 -15.16 -8.52 2.50
CA PHE A 156 -14.21 -8.55 3.61
C PHE A 156 -13.45 -7.23 3.64
N PHE A 157 -14.02 -6.21 4.29
CA PHE A 157 -13.55 -4.82 4.25
C PHE A 157 -12.87 -4.32 5.53
N MET A 158 -12.14 -3.20 5.41
CA MET A 158 -11.57 -2.37 6.50
C MET A 158 -10.65 -3.14 7.45
N ARG A 159 -9.85 -4.07 6.92
CA ARG A 159 -8.88 -4.83 7.72
C ARG A 159 -7.58 -4.06 7.84
N SER A 160 -7.12 -3.85 9.06
CA SER A 160 -5.87 -3.15 9.31
C SER A 160 -5.05 -3.91 10.34
N PHE A 161 -3.85 -4.34 9.96
CA PHE A 161 -2.86 -4.91 10.87
C PHE A 161 -1.56 -4.12 10.75
N ARG A 162 -1.12 -3.53 11.87
CA ARG A 162 0.01 -2.61 11.87
C ARG A 162 0.98 -2.87 13.02
N ASN A 163 2.25 -2.60 12.77
CA ASN A 163 3.30 -2.48 13.80
C ASN A 163 3.41 -3.70 14.72
N LEU A 164 3.47 -4.91 14.16
CA LEU A 164 3.65 -6.14 14.94
C LEU A 164 4.53 -7.16 14.22
N THR A 165 4.99 -8.17 14.95
CA THR A 165 5.69 -9.34 14.42
C THR A 165 4.77 -10.55 14.48
N ILE A 166 4.74 -11.32 13.39
CA ILE A 166 4.09 -12.63 13.29
C ILE A 166 5.21 -13.66 13.24
N ASP A 167 5.29 -14.52 14.26
CA ASP A 167 6.32 -15.54 14.39
C ASP A 167 5.71 -16.93 14.24
N VAL A 168 6.11 -17.63 13.18
CA VAL A 168 5.57 -18.95 12.82
C VAL A 168 6.19 -20.06 13.69
N GLY A 169 7.28 -19.80 14.42
CA GLY A 169 8.05 -20.84 15.08
C GLY A 169 8.69 -21.80 14.07
N ASP A 170 8.85 -23.08 14.45
CA ASP A 170 9.23 -24.17 13.55
C ASP A 170 8.02 -25.02 13.15
N ASN A 171 7.28 -24.53 12.15
CA ASN A 171 6.05 -25.16 11.64
C ASN A 171 6.04 -25.15 10.09
N PRO A 172 6.78 -26.05 9.42
CA PRO A 172 6.97 -26.01 7.97
C PRO A 172 5.68 -26.06 7.12
N HIS A 173 4.58 -26.57 7.69
CA HIS A 173 3.26 -26.65 7.04
C HIS A 173 2.42 -25.37 7.17
N ALA A 174 2.74 -24.49 8.11
CA ALA A 174 1.92 -23.33 8.44
C ALA A 174 2.38 -22.06 7.69
N ASP A 175 1.41 -21.20 7.36
CA ASP A 175 1.69 -19.86 6.85
C ASP A 175 1.92 -18.87 8.01
N GLY A 176 2.65 -17.78 7.75
CA GLY A 176 2.69 -16.66 8.68
C GLY A 176 1.30 -16.05 8.82
N ILE A 177 0.82 -15.48 7.72
CA ILE A 177 -0.53 -14.93 7.65
C ILE A 177 -1.22 -15.29 6.34
N ARG A 178 -2.43 -15.80 6.45
CA ARG A 178 -3.38 -15.94 5.34
C ARG A 178 -4.20 -14.67 5.25
N TRP A 179 -3.73 -13.75 4.41
CA TRP A 179 -4.24 -12.39 4.29
C TRP A 179 -5.35 -12.31 3.25
N TYR A 180 -6.59 -12.25 3.74
CA TYR A 180 -7.80 -11.99 2.98
C TYR A 180 -8.39 -10.63 3.34
N GLY A 181 -8.58 -9.77 2.35
CA GLY A 181 -9.22 -8.48 2.54
C GLY A 181 -9.34 -7.70 1.24
N ASN A 182 -10.36 -6.86 1.19
CA ASN A 182 -10.88 -6.21 0.00
C ASN A 182 -11.20 -4.73 0.28
N ASN A 183 -11.19 -3.91 -0.76
CA ASN A 183 -11.42 -2.46 -0.77
C ASN A 183 -10.40 -1.65 0.04
N SER A 184 -10.59 -1.57 1.37
CA SER A 184 -9.58 -1.08 2.31
C SER A 184 -9.08 -2.26 3.12
N SER A 185 -7.86 -2.71 2.85
CA SER A 185 -7.22 -3.81 3.54
C SER A 185 -5.70 -3.63 3.51
N ILE A 186 -5.11 -3.31 4.67
CA ILE A 186 -3.69 -3.03 4.80
C ILE A 186 -2.99 -3.90 5.85
N LEU A 187 -1.87 -4.50 5.45
CA LEU A 187 -0.85 -5.07 6.31
C LEU A 187 0.37 -4.14 6.27
N GLN A 188 0.59 -3.34 7.32
CA GLN A 188 1.60 -2.26 7.29
C GLN A 188 2.65 -2.41 8.39
N ASN A 189 3.92 -2.27 8.04
CA ASN A 189 5.04 -2.32 8.99
C ASN A 189 4.98 -3.58 9.88
N VAL A 190 4.80 -4.73 9.23
CA VAL A 190 4.73 -6.05 9.86
C VAL A 190 5.97 -6.86 9.53
N ARG A 191 6.49 -7.59 10.51
CA ARG A 191 7.57 -8.55 10.29
C ARG A 191 7.01 -9.97 10.41
N VAL A 192 7.32 -10.84 9.47
CA VAL A 192 6.95 -12.26 9.50
C VAL A 192 8.21 -13.10 9.58
N ILE A 193 8.34 -13.93 10.62
CA ILE A 193 9.53 -14.74 10.88
C ILE A 193 9.24 -16.22 11.13
N GLY A 194 10.30 -17.04 11.08
CA GLY A 194 10.26 -18.45 11.48
C GLY A 194 10.54 -19.41 10.33
N LYS A 195 10.06 -20.65 10.47
CA LYS A 195 10.14 -21.71 9.46
C LYS A 195 8.74 -22.19 9.12
N GLY A 196 8.28 -21.86 7.91
CA GLY A 196 6.90 -22.09 7.46
C GLY A 196 6.78 -22.42 5.97
N SER A 197 5.54 -22.44 5.49
CA SER A 197 5.20 -22.63 4.07
C SER A 197 5.24 -21.29 3.33
N VAL A 198 4.28 -20.39 3.59
CA VAL A 198 4.27 -19.04 3.00
C VAL A 198 4.34 -17.98 4.10
N GLY A 199 5.20 -16.97 3.96
CA GLY A 199 5.26 -15.86 4.91
C GLY A 199 3.97 -15.05 4.93
N VAL A 200 3.64 -14.42 3.79
CA VAL A 200 2.36 -13.71 3.57
C VAL A 200 1.62 -14.37 2.41
N ASN A 201 0.53 -15.04 2.71
CA ASN A 201 -0.30 -15.71 1.73
C ASN A 201 -1.55 -14.88 1.42
N SER A 202 -1.45 -13.98 0.45
CA SER A 202 -2.56 -13.21 -0.10
C SER A 202 -3.23 -13.92 -1.29
N GLY A 203 -3.07 -15.23 -1.40
CA GLY A 203 -3.57 -16.03 -2.53
C GLY A 203 -4.20 -17.36 -2.12
N PHE A 204 -4.59 -17.52 -0.86
CA PHE A 204 -5.09 -18.81 -0.35
C PHE A 204 -6.54 -19.11 -0.74
N LEU A 205 -7.37 -18.07 -0.97
CA LEU A 205 -8.77 -18.20 -1.42
C LEU A 205 -9.09 -17.26 -2.58
N GLY A 206 -10.04 -17.68 -3.41
CA GLY A 206 -10.64 -16.86 -4.46
C GLY A 206 -11.35 -15.61 -3.91
N GLN A 207 -11.60 -14.62 -4.78
CA GLN A 207 -12.28 -13.35 -4.44
C GLN A 207 -11.50 -12.43 -3.48
N ASN A 208 -10.19 -12.66 -3.29
CA ASN A 208 -9.33 -11.86 -2.42
C ASN A 208 -8.65 -10.70 -3.17
N GLY A 209 -8.65 -9.50 -2.62
CA GLY A 209 -8.20 -8.26 -3.22
C GLY A 209 -9.36 -7.25 -3.49
N PRO A 210 -9.06 -5.97 -3.70
CA PRO A 210 -7.74 -5.37 -3.61
C PRO A 210 -7.27 -5.22 -2.16
N ASN A 211 -5.97 -5.45 -1.94
CA ASN A 211 -5.32 -5.21 -0.65
C ASN A 211 -3.88 -4.69 -0.82
N LEU A 212 -3.31 -4.17 0.27
CA LEU A 212 -2.00 -3.58 0.34
C LEU A 212 -1.12 -4.28 1.40
N ILE A 213 0.05 -4.73 0.96
CA ILE A 213 1.14 -5.19 1.83
C ILE A 213 2.24 -4.14 1.74
N GLN A 214 2.46 -3.39 2.82
CA GLN A 214 3.34 -2.21 2.84
C GLN A 214 4.35 -2.27 3.98
N ASP A 215 5.62 -1.98 3.68
CA ASP A 215 6.71 -1.99 4.67
C ASP A 215 6.84 -3.33 5.42
N VAL A 216 6.53 -4.43 4.73
CA VAL A 216 6.55 -5.78 5.31
C VAL A 216 7.89 -6.46 5.05
N THR A 217 8.43 -7.09 6.09
CA THR A 217 9.62 -7.94 6.00
C THR A 217 9.24 -9.39 6.28
N VAL A 218 9.54 -10.30 5.35
CA VAL A 218 9.46 -11.75 5.55
C VAL A 218 10.88 -12.28 5.68
N GLU A 219 11.23 -12.85 6.82
CA GLU A 219 12.59 -13.31 7.11
C GLU A 219 12.58 -14.66 7.83
N GLY A 220 13.19 -15.66 7.23
CA GLY A 220 13.25 -16.99 7.81
C GLY A 220 13.25 -18.05 6.72
N SER A 221 13.01 -19.31 7.10
CA SER A 221 12.93 -20.40 6.14
C SER A 221 11.47 -20.61 5.74
N PHE A 222 11.00 -19.87 4.73
CA PHE A 222 9.70 -20.10 4.10
C PHE A 222 9.88 -20.78 2.74
N GLU A 223 8.92 -21.56 2.24
CA GLU A 223 8.98 -22.00 0.83
C GLU A 223 8.85 -20.80 -0.10
N THR A 224 7.86 -19.95 0.17
CA THR A 224 7.59 -18.72 -0.56
C THR A 224 7.49 -17.55 0.41
N GLY A 225 8.13 -16.42 0.10
CA GLY A 225 8.01 -15.23 0.94
C GLY A 225 6.59 -14.65 0.92
N VAL A 226 6.16 -14.19 -0.26
CA VAL A 226 4.83 -13.62 -0.49
C VAL A 226 4.15 -14.32 -1.65
N ARG A 227 2.89 -14.73 -1.47
CA ARG A 227 2.04 -15.30 -2.52
C ARG A 227 0.88 -14.36 -2.82
N CYS A 228 0.72 -13.98 -4.08
CA CYS A 228 -0.43 -13.22 -4.58
C CYS A 228 -1.20 -14.08 -5.59
N ALA A 229 -2.50 -14.28 -5.36
CA ALA A 229 -3.33 -15.03 -6.30
C ALA A 229 -4.80 -14.56 -6.32
N TRP A 230 -5.51 -15.01 -7.35
CA TRP A 230 -6.95 -14.87 -7.57
C TRP A 230 -7.44 -13.51 -8.08
N SER A 231 -8.62 -13.04 -7.70
CA SER A 231 -9.26 -11.91 -8.39
C SER A 231 -8.89 -10.57 -7.75
N TRP A 232 -9.38 -9.46 -8.29
CA TRP A 232 -9.39 -8.11 -7.68
C TRP A 232 -8.05 -7.39 -7.45
N GLY A 233 -6.91 -8.06 -7.58
CA GLY A 233 -5.59 -7.45 -7.57
C GLY A 233 -4.96 -7.32 -6.18
N GLN A 234 -3.64 -7.13 -6.14
CA GLN A 234 -2.88 -6.89 -4.90
C GLN A 234 -1.80 -5.82 -5.12
N THR A 235 -1.36 -5.19 -4.03
CA THR A 235 -0.33 -4.14 -4.07
C THR A 235 0.78 -4.46 -3.08
N LEU A 236 2.03 -4.46 -3.54
CA LEU A 236 3.21 -4.64 -2.71
C LEU A 236 4.04 -3.34 -2.74
N SER A 237 4.26 -2.72 -1.58
CA SER A 237 5.04 -1.49 -1.46
C SER A 237 6.13 -1.66 -0.42
N ARG A 238 7.40 -1.58 -0.85
CA ARG A 238 8.57 -1.67 0.04
C ARG A 238 8.61 -2.98 0.84
N VAL A 239 8.35 -4.09 0.15
CA VAL A 239 8.41 -5.44 0.71
C VAL A 239 9.83 -5.98 0.64
N THR A 240 10.29 -6.60 1.72
CA THR A 240 11.58 -7.31 1.78
C THR A 240 11.36 -8.78 2.07
N VAL A 241 11.98 -9.67 1.30
CA VAL A 241 11.97 -11.12 1.54
C VAL A 241 13.39 -11.63 1.66
N ARG A 242 13.68 -12.43 2.70
CA ARG A 242 14.99 -13.04 2.93
C ARG A 242 14.87 -14.53 3.14
N ASN A 243 15.77 -15.27 2.50
CA ASN A 243 16.01 -16.70 2.74
C ASN A 243 14.82 -17.63 2.40
N ALA A 244 13.93 -17.22 1.49
CA ALA A 244 12.90 -18.13 1.00
C ALA A 244 13.53 -19.27 0.19
N ARG A 245 13.03 -20.50 0.40
CA ARG A 245 13.60 -21.72 -0.19
C ARG A 245 13.30 -21.88 -1.68
N LYS A 246 12.26 -21.23 -2.21
CA LYS A 246 11.86 -21.33 -3.62
C LYS A 246 11.68 -19.97 -4.28
N HIS A 247 10.72 -19.17 -3.79
CA HIS A 247 10.35 -17.91 -4.41
C HIS A 247 10.31 -16.76 -3.41
N GLY A 248 10.78 -15.58 -3.82
CA GLY A 248 10.63 -14.36 -3.04
C GLY A 248 9.16 -13.93 -3.06
N VAL A 249 8.69 -13.60 -4.25
CA VAL A 249 7.29 -13.33 -4.56
C VAL A 249 6.81 -14.29 -5.64
N TYR A 250 5.63 -14.88 -5.45
CA TYR A 250 4.97 -15.73 -6.44
C TYR A 250 3.59 -15.18 -6.79
N VAL A 251 3.36 -14.97 -8.08
CA VAL A 251 2.15 -14.37 -8.64
C VAL A 251 1.51 -15.27 -9.69
N ASN A 252 0.21 -15.52 -9.54
CA ASN A 252 -0.63 -16.11 -10.58
C ASN A 252 -2.08 -15.61 -10.47
N ALA A 253 -2.93 -15.80 -11.49
CA ALA A 253 -4.37 -15.53 -11.42
C ALA A 253 -4.84 -14.10 -11.15
N THR A 254 -3.97 -13.16 -10.78
CA THR A 254 -4.27 -11.79 -10.32
C THR A 254 -3.45 -10.71 -11.03
N ALA A 255 -3.73 -9.43 -10.75
CA ALA A 255 -2.89 -8.29 -11.12
C ALA A 255 -2.15 -7.76 -9.89
N VAL A 256 -0.84 -7.51 -9.99
CA VAL A 256 -0.02 -7.03 -8.86
C VAL A 256 0.81 -5.81 -9.25
N GLY A 257 0.59 -4.69 -8.55
CA GLY A 257 1.50 -3.55 -8.57
C GLY A 257 2.57 -3.72 -7.51
N ILE A 258 3.84 -3.61 -7.87
CA ILE A 258 4.99 -3.78 -6.97
C ILE A 258 5.92 -2.57 -7.09
N GLU A 259 6.22 -1.93 -5.95
CA GLU A 259 7.32 -0.96 -5.85
C GLU A 259 8.37 -1.38 -4.82
N ASN A 260 9.63 -1.06 -5.10
CA ASN A 260 10.75 -1.19 -4.15
C ASN A 260 10.85 -2.58 -3.49
N LEU A 261 10.77 -3.64 -4.30
CA LEU A 261 10.89 -5.02 -3.85
C LEU A 261 12.36 -5.38 -3.60
N VAL A 262 12.66 -5.87 -2.40
CA VAL A 262 13.98 -6.41 -2.06
C VAL A 262 13.85 -7.91 -1.82
N VAL A 263 14.70 -8.70 -2.48
CA VAL A 263 14.78 -10.15 -2.25
C VAL A 263 16.22 -10.58 -2.09
N GLU A 264 16.51 -11.27 -0.99
CA GLU A 264 17.87 -11.71 -0.65
C GLU A 264 17.89 -13.22 -0.41
N ASN A 265 18.96 -13.87 -0.86
CA ASN A 265 19.26 -15.29 -0.60
C ASN A 265 18.11 -16.24 -0.97
N THR A 266 17.48 -16.00 -2.11
CA THR A 266 16.30 -16.74 -2.56
C THR A 266 16.48 -17.17 -4.02
N PRO A 267 16.26 -18.46 -4.38
CA PRO A 267 16.60 -18.98 -5.70
C PRO A 267 15.99 -18.23 -6.89
N VAL A 268 14.74 -17.77 -6.77
CA VAL A 268 14.05 -16.91 -7.74
C VAL A 268 13.38 -15.77 -6.99
N ALA A 269 13.69 -14.52 -7.35
CA ALA A 269 13.17 -13.36 -6.64
C ALA A 269 11.68 -13.13 -6.92
N LEU A 270 11.28 -13.20 -8.19
CA LEU A 270 9.89 -13.05 -8.62
C LEU A 270 9.53 -14.13 -9.63
N CYS A 271 8.48 -14.89 -9.33
CA CYS A 271 7.87 -15.84 -10.26
C CYS A 271 6.47 -15.34 -10.65
N ASN A 272 6.21 -15.21 -11.94
CA ASN A 272 4.93 -14.79 -12.50
C ASN A 272 4.47 -15.79 -13.57
N GLU A 273 3.33 -16.47 -13.35
CA GLU A 273 2.87 -17.52 -14.25
C GLU A 273 1.35 -17.59 -14.42
N TYR A 274 0.91 -18.43 -15.36
CA TYR A 274 -0.49 -18.86 -15.46
C TYR A 274 -0.70 -20.20 -14.74
N PRO A 275 -1.80 -20.36 -13.98
CA PRO A 275 -2.16 -21.63 -13.37
C PRO A 275 -2.75 -22.56 -14.42
N ASN A 276 -2.44 -23.86 -14.36
CA ASN A 276 -3.09 -24.92 -15.14
C ASN A 276 -3.18 -24.67 -16.66
N ASP A 277 -2.19 -24.00 -17.26
CA ASP A 277 -2.19 -23.56 -18.67
C ASP A 277 -3.33 -22.58 -19.07
N TRP A 278 -4.05 -22.03 -18.08
CA TRP A 278 -5.12 -21.07 -18.31
C TRP A 278 -4.57 -19.67 -18.52
N LYS A 279 -4.17 -19.36 -19.76
CA LYS A 279 -3.54 -18.08 -20.12
C LYS A 279 -4.30 -16.84 -19.63
N TRP A 280 -5.64 -16.87 -19.63
CA TRP A 280 -6.50 -15.79 -19.14
C TRP A 280 -6.48 -15.60 -17.61
N TRP A 281 -6.02 -16.61 -16.90
CA TRP A 281 -5.74 -16.59 -15.47
C TRP A 281 -4.24 -16.43 -15.20
N GLY A 282 -3.46 -15.95 -16.16
CA GLY A 282 -2.09 -15.51 -15.94
C GLY A 282 -1.96 -14.46 -14.82
N GLY A 283 -0.82 -14.43 -14.14
CA GLY A 283 -0.44 -13.29 -13.33
C GLY A 283 -0.08 -12.08 -14.21
N VAL A 284 -0.47 -10.89 -13.78
CA VAL A 284 -0.19 -9.62 -14.47
C VAL A 284 0.60 -8.74 -13.51
N VAL A 285 1.88 -8.51 -13.75
CA VAL A 285 2.76 -7.79 -12.83
C VAL A 285 3.23 -6.46 -13.44
N ALA A 286 3.18 -5.39 -12.65
CA ALA A 286 3.94 -4.17 -12.89
C ALA A 286 4.92 -3.94 -11.73
N LEU A 287 6.21 -4.04 -12.01
CA LEU A 287 7.31 -3.86 -11.05
C LEU A 287 8.09 -2.58 -11.35
N VAL A 288 8.25 -1.73 -10.34
CA VAL A 288 9.19 -0.60 -10.36
C VAL A 288 10.13 -0.66 -9.17
N GLY A 289 11.44 -0.70 -9.42
CA GLY A 289 12.43 -0.77 -8.35
C GLY A 289 12.54 -2.18 -7.76
N GLY A 290 13.43 -3.00 -8.30
CA GLY A 290 13.74 -4.34 -7.79
C GLY A 290 15.22 -4.47 -7.42
N ARG A 291 15.52 -4.97 -6.22
CA ARG A 291 16.90 -5.27 -5.80
C ARG A 291 17.00 -6.71 -5.33
N PHE A 292 17.65 -7.55 -6.14
CA PHE A 292 17.73 -8.98 -5.91
C PHE A 292 19.19 -9.43 -5.73
N THR A 293 19.49 -10.15 -4.67
CA THR A 293 20.87 -10.57 -4.34
C THR A 293 20.92 -11.99 -3.79
N GLY A 294 22.04 -12.69 -3.96
CA GLY A 294 22.25 -14.02 -3.39
C GLY A 294 21.35 -15.10 -3.98
N GLY A 295 20.95 -14.94 -5.25
CA GLY A 295 20.12 -15.88 -5.97
C GLY A 295 20.75 -17.25 -6.27
N SER A 296 20.07 -18.03 -7.10
CA SER A 296 20.67 -19.23 -7.70
C SER A 296 21.30 -18.91 -9.05
N ALA A 297 22.58 -19.27 -9.22
CA ALA A 297 23.32 -19.09 -10.47
C ALA A 297 22.77 -19.92 -11.65
N ASP A 298 21.86 -20.86 -11.38
CA ASP A 298 21.18 -21.67 -12.41
C ASP A 298 19.82 -21.11 -12.83
N GLN A 299 19.30 -20.12 -12.10
CA GLN A 299 17.95 -19.59 -12.25
C GLN A 299 17.96 -18.10 -12.64
N PRO A 300 16.92 -17.59 -13.32
CA PRO A 300 16.76 -16.16 -13.51
C PRO A 300 16.32 -15.48 -12.20
N ALA A 301 16.59 -14.18 -12.07
CA ALA A 301 16.06 -13.41 -10.94
C ALA A 301 14.54 -13.26 -11.02
N ILE A 302 14.03 -12.94 -12.22
CA ILE A 302 12.60 -12.94 -12.55
C ILE A 302 12.31 -14.08 -13.52
N ALA A 303 11.43 -15.00 -13.12
CA ALA A 303 10.87 -16.02 -13.99
C ALA A 303 9.45 -15.61 -14.40
N ASN A 304 9.28 -15.12 -15.63
CA ASN A 304 7.98 -14.78 -16.18
C ASN A 304 7.55 -15.80 -17.25
N THR A 305 6.28 -16.18 -17.22
CA THR A 305 5.59 -16.85 -18.33
C THR A 305 4.29 -16.15 -18.74
N SER A 306 3.93 -15.04 -18.07
CA SER A 306 2.68 -14.31 -18.27
C SER A 306 2.91 -12.84 -18.60
N VAL A 307 2.08 -11.91 -18.12
CA VAL A 307 2.20 -10.48 -18.43
C VAL A 307 3.09 -9.77 -17.42
N LEU A 308 4.14 -9.11 -17.89
CA LEU A 308 5.10 -8.39 -17.08
C LEU A 308 5.41 -7.01 -17.65
N TYR A 309 5.37 -6.00 -16.79
CA TYR A 309 6.11 -4.76 -16.94
C TYR A 309 7.12 -4.66 -15.79
N ALA A 310 8.37 -4.33 -16.09
CA ALA A 310 9.42 -4.15 -15.10
C ALA A 310 10.34 -2.99 -15.47
N ARG A 311 10.64 -2.10 -14.53
CA ARG A 311 11.68 -1.06 -14.69
C ARG A 311 12.50 -0.88 -13.42
N ASP A 312 13.70 -0.36 -13.58
CA ASP A 312 14.64 -0.06 -12.49
C ASP A 312 14.96 -1.30 -11.62
N VAL A 313 15.29 -2.43 -12.25
CA VAL A 313 15.63 -3.69 -11.57
C VAL A 313 17.13 -3.97 -11.65
N THR A 314 17.71 -4.39 -10.53
CA THR A 314 19.08 -4.92 -10.44
C THR A 314 19.07 -6.29 -9.78
N ALA A 315 19.87 -7.23 -10.27
CA ALA A 315 19.94 -8.59 -9.77
C ALA A 315 21.37 -9.15 -9.80
N SER A 316 21.86 -9.67 -8.67
CA SER A 316 23.18 -10.31 -8.57
C SER A 316 23.09 -11.71 -7.98
N GLY A 317 23.96 -12.61 -8.45
CA GLY A 317 23.94 -14.03 -8.04
C GLY A 317 22.92 -14.90 -8.79
N TYR A 318 22.36 -14.40 -9.90
CA TYR A 318 21.43 -15.13 -10.76
C TYR A 318 22.06 -15.42 -12.13
N LYS A 319 21.55 -16.41 -12.86
CA LYS A 319 21.98 -16.72 -14.24
C LYS A 319 21.77 -15.54 -15.19
N GLN A 320 20.65 -14.86 -15.03
CA GLN A 320 20.21 -13.69 -15.80
C GLN A 320 19.12 -12.95 -15.02
N VAL A 321 18.89 -11.67 -15.33
CA VAL A 321 17.89 -10.87 -14.63
C VAL A 321 16.45 -11.28 -14.97
N LEU A 322 16.16 -11.66 -16.21
CA LEU A 322 14.79 -12.04 -16.63
C LEU A 322 14.80 -13.21 -17.61
N HIS A 323 13.98 -14.22 -17.30
CA HIS A 323 13.47 -15.16 -18.29
C HIS A 323 12.04 -14.77 -18.66
N ASP A 324 11.77 -14.60 -19.95
CA ASP A 324 10.48 -14.14 -20.48
C ASP A 324 10.15 -14.85 -21.81
N PRO A 325 8.87 -15.17 -22.11
CA PRO A 325 8.48 -15.79 -23.38
C PRO A 325 8.87 -14.96 -24.62
N ALA A 326 9.02 -13.65 -24.48
CA ALA A 326 9.37 -12.72 -25.55
C ALA A 326 10.89 -12.51 -25.74
N GLY A 327 11.74 -13.31 -25.09
CA GLY A 327 13.19 -13.32 -25.32
C GLY A 327 14.07 -13.01 -24.10
N GLY A 328 13.48 -12.75 -22.93
CA GLY A 328 14.20 -12.49 -21.68
C GLY A 328 15.13 -11.27 -21.69
N VAL A 329 15.85 -11.06 -20.60
CA VAL A 329 16.93 -10.06 -20.49
C VAL A 329 18.11 -10.74 -19.79
N SER A 330 19.24 -10.82 -20.50
CA SER A 330 20.51 -11.32 -19.96
C SER A 330 21.18 -10.27 -19.06
N GLY A 331 22.20 -10.68 -18.30
CA GLY A 331 22.91 -9.77 -17.39
C GLY A 331 22.17 -9.54 -16.08
N ASP A 332 22.44 -8.40 -15.44
CA ASP A 332 22.09 -8.09 -14.05
C ASP A 332 21.13 -6.90 -13.90
N LYS A 333 20.63 -6.31 -14.99
CA LYS A 333 19.82 -5.09 -14.95
C LYS A 333 18.67 -5.07 -15.95
N ILE A 334 17.53 -4.52 -15.53
CA ILE A 334 16.43 -4.10 -16.41
C ILE A 334 16.23 -2.60 -16.22
N ASP A 335 16.47 -1.82 -17.28
CA ASP A 335 16.10 -0.40 -17.30
C ASP A 335 14.58 -0.25 -17.46
N GLU A 336 14.01 -0.88 -18.50
CA GLU A 336 12.56 -1.01 -18.72
C GLU A 336 12.29 -2.20 -19.64
N HIS A 337 11.28 -3.01 -19.31
CA HIS A 337 10.85 -4.19 -20.07
C HIS A 337 9.33 -4.33 -20.02
N ALA A 338 8.73 -4.76 -21.12
CA ALA A 338 7.30 -4.99 -21.25
C ALA A 338 7.06 -6.24 -22.11
N SER A 339 6.30 -7.20 -21.57
CA SER A 339 5.90 -8.44 -22.27
C SER A 339 4.46 -8.79 -21.89
N PRO A 340 3.52 -8.94 -22.84
CA PRO A 340 3.64 -8.79 -24.29
C PRO A 340 4.03 -7.37 -24.77
N PRO A 341 4.17 -7.10 -26.08
CA PRO A 341 4.50 -5.77 -26.59
C PRO A 341 3.55 -4.65 -26.16
N ILE A 342 4.07 -3.43 -26.11
CA ILE A 342 3.39 -2.21 -25.66
C ILE A 342 2.23 -1.85 -26.59
N LYS A 343 1.12 -1.37 -26.02
CA LYS A 343 -0.02 -0.83 -26.75
C LYS A 343 0.02 0.70 -26.84
N LYS A 344 -0.34 1.23 -28.01
CA LYS A 344 -0.45 2.67 -28.30
C LYS A 344 -1.47 2.92 -29.43
N LEU A 345 -2.15 4.05 -29.39
CA LEU A 345 -3.11 4.45 -30.44
C LEU A 345 -2.49 5.31 -31.54
N PHE A 346 -1.54 6.17 -31.16
CA PHE A 346 -0.74 6.94 -32.09
C PHE A 346 0.64 6.30 -32.25
N THR A 347 1.12 6.23 -33.49
CA THR A 347 2.36 5.52 -33.83
C THR A 347 3.61 6.22 -33.30
N ASP A 348 3.52 7.53 -33.09
CA ASP A 348 4.57 8.37 -32.50
C ASP A 348 4.60 8.28 -30.96
N SER A 349 3.62 7.63 -30.31
CA SER A 349 3.69 7.41 -28.86
C SER A 349 4.94 6.60 -28.50
N PRO A 350 5.69 6.99 -27.44
CA PRO A 350 6.86 6.27 -26.98
C PRO A 350 6.53 4.84 -26.51
N ASP A 351 7.46 3.93 -26.78
CA ASP A 351 7.48 2.56 -26.26
C ASP A 351 8.05 2.52 -24.82
N SER A 352 7.57 3.42 -23.97
CA SER A 352 7.98 3.57 -22.57
C SER A 352 6.89 4.21 -21.73
N ALA A 353 6.86 3.90 -20.44
CA ALA A 353 5.93 4.52 -19.50
C ALA A 353 6.28 5.99 -19.23
N LEU A 354 5.37 6.73 -18.60
CA LEU A 354 5.57 8.15 -18.27
C LEU A 354 6.77 8.41 -17.36
N LYS A 355 7.07 7.48 -16.46
CA LYS A 355 8.12 7.59 -15.42
C LYS A 355 7.93 8.83 -14.55
N LEU A 356 6.70 9.05 -14.07
CA LEU A 356 6.45 10.14 -13.14
C LEU A 356 7.25 9.92 -11.85
N PRO A 357 7.72 10.99 -11.18
CA PRO A 357 8.45 10.87 -9.93
C PRO A 357 7.67 10.05 -8.90
N ILE A 358 8.31 9.06 -8.32
CA ILE A 358 7.76 8.25 -7.24
C ILE A 358 8.14 8.89 -5.91
N ARG A 359 7.15 9.18 -5.06
CA ARG A 359 7.37 9.66 -3.69
C ARG A 359 6.71 8.74 -2.68
N THR A 360 7.42 8.49 -1.59
CA THR A 360 6.90 7.79 -0.41
C THR A 360 6.04 8.75 0.41
N GLU A 361 5.03 8.20 1.09
CA GLU A 361 4.23 8.96 2.04
C GLU A 361 5.12 9.63 3.09
N PRO A 362 4.88 10.91 3.47
CA PRO A 362 5.62 11.51 4.56
C PRO A 362 5.27 10.80 5.87
N ARG A 363 6.25 10.64 6.77
CA ARG A 363 5.99 10.16 8.12
C ARG A 363 5.12 11.18 8.86
N VAL A 364 3.97 10.73 9.34
CA VAL A 364 3.12 11.50 10.27
C VAL A 364 3.36 10.96 11.67
N PRO A 365 3.98 11.73 12.58
CA PRO A 365 4.29 11.24 13.91
C PRO A 365 3.02 10.81 14.65
N TRP A 366 3.01 9.55 15.08
CA TRP A 366 1.96 9.05 15.96
C TRP A 366 2.00 9.78 17.30
N GLU A 367 0.84 10.13 17.83
CA GLU A 367 0.77 10.83 19.12
C GLU A 367 0.75 9.83 20.27
N THR A 368 1.74 9.91 21.15
CA THR A 368 1.88 9.00 22.29
C THR A 368 1.40 9.60 23.61
N GLU A 369 1.19 10.91 23.67
CA GLU A 369 0.71 11.62 24.85
C GLU A 369 -0.82 11.64 24.86
N ALA A 370 -1.46 10.95 25.81
CA ALA A 370 -2.92 10.80 25.85
C ALA A 370 -3.67 12.15 25.96
N ASP A 371 -3.08 13.16 26.59
CA ASP A 371 -3.64 14.52 26.72
C ASP A 371 -3.57 15.33 25.43
N LYS A 372 -2.86 14.84 24.40
CA LYS A 372 -2.80 15.42 23.05
C LYS A 372 -3.87 14.87 22.09
N TRP A 373 -4.77 14.03 22.60
CA TRP A 373 -5.95 13.54 21.89
C TRP A 373 -7.19 14.33 22.30
N GLU A 374 -8.06 14.58 21.33
CA GLU A 374 -9.35 15.25 21.52
C GLU A 374 -10.46 14.42 20.88
N CYS A 375 -11.53 14.16 21.63
CA CYS A 375 -12.63 13.32 21.18
C CYS A 375 -13.78 14.19 20.67
N ALA A 376 -14.14 14.08 19.39
CA ALA A 376 -15.24 14.87 18.82
C ALA A 376 -16.60 14.55 19.47
N ASN A 377 -16.77 13.33 20.01
CA ASN A 377 -17.99 12.95 20.71
C ASN A 377 -18.24 13.75 22.00
N GLU A 378 -17.20 14.26 22.65
CA GLU A 378 -17.33 15.11 23.85
C GLU A 378 -17.85 16.52 23.52
N TYR A 379 -17.87 16.89 22.24
CA TYR A 379 -18.41 18.15 21.72
C TYR A 379 -19.80 17.97 21.09
N GLY A 380 -20.39 16.77 21.22
CA GLY A 380 -21.75 16.48 20.75
C GLY A 380 -21.84 15.68 19.46
N ALA A 381 -20.72 15.27 18.84
CA ALA A 381 -20.75 14.42 17.66
C ALA A 381 -21.34 13.05 18.03
N LYS A 382 -22.39 12.62 17.34
CA LYS A 382 -23.16 11.44 17.71
C LYS A 382 -23.61 10.65 16.49
N PHE A 383 -22.99 9.49 16.29
CA PHE A 383 -23.42 8.61 15.23
C PHE A 383 -24.85 8.09 15.44
N GLY A 384 -25.57 7.88 14.34
CA GLY A 384 -26.86 7.19 14.32
C GLY A 384 -28.06 8.01 14.78
N ASP A 385 -27.91 9.30 15.07
CA ASP A 385 -29.05 10.19 15.32
C ASP A 385 -29.50 10.98 14.07
N ASN A 386 -28.80 10.79 12.94
CA ASN A 386 -29.03 11.46 11.66
C ASN A 386 -29.00 13.00 11.75
N ARG A 387 -28.22 13.57 12.67
CA ARG A 387 -27.99 15.02 12.76
C ARG A 387 -26.63 15.39 12.17
N ASP A 388 -26.51 16.67 11.79
CA ASP A 388 -25.26 17.27 11.31
C ASP A 388 -24.26 17.39 12.47
N ASP A 389 -23.16 16.64 12.39
CA ASP A 389 -22.08 16.63 13.39
C ASP A 389 -20.98 17.65 13.07
N SER A 390 -21.09 18.40 11.97
CA SER A 390 -20.00 19.28 11.51
C SER A 390 -19.61 20.34 12.55
N GLU A 391 -20.57 20.91 13.27
CA GLU A 391 -20.30 21.90 14.32
C GLU A 391 -19.56 21.28 15.51
N ALA A 392 -19.97 20.09 15.94
CA ALA A 392 -19.31 19.36 17.03
C ALA A 392 -17.87 18.97 16.65
N ILE A 393 -17.67 18.48 15.43
CA ILE A 393 -16.34 18.11 14.94
C ILE A 393 -15.46 19.36 14.79
N GLN A 394 -15.99 20.48 14.30
CA GLN A 394 -15.26 21.75 14.24
C GLN A 394 -14.88 22.24 15.64
N ALA A 395 -15.80 22.20 16.61
CA ALA A 395 -15.53 22.62 17.98
C ALA A 395 -14.41 21.79 18.63
N ALA A 396 -14.37 20.48 18.37
CA ALA A 396 -13.28 19.62 18.82
C ALA A 396 -11.93 19.99 18.19
N ILE A 397 -11.91 20.32 16.89
CA ILE A 397 -10.69 20.79 16.21
C ILE A 397 -10.23 22.14 16.77
N ASP A 398 -11.15 23.07 17.01
CA ASP A 398 -10.84 24.39 17.56
C ASP A 398 -10.27 24.29 18.98
N ALA A 399 -10.86 23.44 19.82
CA ALA A 399 -10.37 23.16 21.16
C ALA A 399 -8.99 22.50 21.14
N ALA A 400 -8.80 21.50 20.27
CA ALA A 400 -7.51 20.83 20.07
C ALA A 400 -6.44 21.83 19.63
N ALA A 401 -6.75 22.70 18.67
CA ALA A 401 -5.84 23.73 18.19
C ALA A 401 -5.48 24.73 19.30
N GLY A 402 -6.47 25.19 20.07
CA GLY A 402 -6.27 26.12 21.20
C GLY A 402 -5.41 25.54 22.32
N ALA A 403 -5.51 24.24 22.58
CA ALA A 403 -4.71 23.52 23.58
C ALA A 403 -3.39 22.94 23.02
N GLY A 404 -3.08 23.16 21.73
CA GLY A 404 -1.88 22.61 21.08
C GLY A 404 -1.85 21.08 21.02
N LYS A 405 -3.02 20.44 20.98
CA LYS A 405 -3.22 19.01 20.74
C LYS A 405 -3.03 18.68 19.26
N THR A 406 -2.82 17.40 18.96
CA THR A 406 -2.33 16.95 17.64
C THR A 406 -3.27 15.97 16.97
N VAL A 407 -4.20 15.35 17.73
CA VAL A 407 -5.14 14.35 17.23
C VAL A 407 -6.57 14.72 17.59
N VAL A 408 -7.48 14.64 16.61
CA VAL A 408 -8.92 14.63 16.83
C VAL A 408 -9.46 13.26 16.39
N TYR A 409 -10.31 12.63 17.20
CA TYR A 409 -10.84 11.31 16.87
C TYR A 409 -12.35 11.20 17.03
N LEU A 410 -12.92 10.24 16.29
CA LEU A 410 -14.31 9.80 16.38
C LEU A 410 -14.35 8.38 16.95
N ARG A 411 -15.25 8.14 17.90
CA ARG A 411 -15.51 6.79 18.43
C ARG A 411 -16.11 5.89 17.35
N GLY A 412 -15.70 4.62 17.35
CA GLY A 412 -16.21 3.61 16.41
C GLY A 412 -17.71 3.35 16.58
N ILE A 413 -18.38 3.03 15.47
CA ILE A 413 -19.84 2.89 15.41
C ILE A 413 -20.32 1.52 15.93
N SER A 414 -21.61 1.46 16.27
CA SER A 414 -22.28 0.23 16.74
C SER A 414 -23.70 0.12 16.20
N GLY A 415 -24.21 -1.10 16.07
CA GLY A 415 -25.63 -1.38 15.79
C GLY A 415 -26.01 -1.32 14.31
N GLY A 416 -27.32 -1.39 14.06
CA GLY A 416 -27.90 -1.26 12.72
C GLY A 416 -27.95 0.19 12.24
N ASP A 417 -28.29 0.37 10.97
CA ASP A 417 -28.41 1.71 10.38
C ASP A 417 -29.67 2.44 10.95
N PRO A 418 -29.61 3.76 11.20
CA PRO A 418 -28.45 4.64 11.02
C PRO A 418 -27.38 4.44 12.11
N ASN A 419 -26.11 4.40 11.70
CA ASN A 419 -24.95 4.22 12.58
C ASN A 419 -23.74 5.01 12.07
N TRP A 420 -23.94 6.24 11.59
CA TRP A 420 -22.89 7.10 11.04
C TRP A 420 -22.97 8.50 11.63
N TYR A 421 -21.85 9.22 11.56
CA TYR A 421 -21.79 10.67 11.74
C TYR A 421 -22.11 11.38 10.42
N ASN A 422 -22.76 12.54 10.44
CA ASN A 422 -22.99 13.34 9.23
C ASN A 422 -22.10 14.58 9.22
N VAL A 423 -21.44 14.82 8.10
CA VAL A 423 -20.71 16.06 7.84
C VAL A 423 -21.42 16.76 6.69
N ASP A 424 -22.27 17.74 6.99
CA ASP A 424 -23.09 18.41 5.97
C ASP A 424 -22.50 19.73 5.48
N ARG A 425 -21.48 20.25 6.17
CA ARG A 425 -20.78 21.50 5.82
C ARG A 425 -19.27 21.37 5.96
N GLU A 426 -18.59 22.49 5.76
CA GLU A 426 -17.15 22.57 5.84
C GLU A 426 -16.65 22.47 7.29
N VAL A 427 -15.69 21.57 7.50
CA VAL A 427 -14.89 21.41 8.72
C VAL A 427 -13.43 21.67 8.39
N ARG A 428 -12.81 22.67 9.00
CA ARG A 428 -11.43 23.08 8.73
C ARG A 428 -10.47 22.49 9.75
N ILE A 429 -9.42 21.83 9.26
CA ILE A 429 -8.32 21.35 10.11
C ILE A 429 -7.29 22.47 10.26
N HIS A 430 -6.96 22.87 11.48
CA HIS A 430 -6.01 23.97 11.71
C HIS A 430 -5.16 23.77 12.98
N GLY A 431 -4.18 24.66 13.17
CA GLY A 431 -3.28 24.63 14.31
C GLY A 431 -2.32 23.44 14.23
N ARG A 432 -2.14 22.73 15.35
CA ARG A 432 -1.25 21.56 15.45
C ARG A 432 -1.93 20.23 15.15
N VAL A 433 -3.23 20.23 14.86
CA VAL A 433 -3.99 19.02 14.52
C VAL A 433 -3.44 18.45 13.21
N ARG A 434 -2.86 17.25 13.30
CA ARG A 434 -2.19 16.56 12.20
C ARG A 434 -2.78 15.18 11.91
N LEU A 435 -3.64 14.65 12.78
CA LEU A 435 -4.31 13.38 12.60
C LEU A 435 -5.80 13.51 12.95
N VAL A 436 -6.66 13.12 12.01
CA VAL A 436 -8.09 12.91 12.22
C VAL A 436 -8.40 11.43 12.00
N ILE A 437 -8.91 10.73 13.02
CA ILE A 437 -8.98 9.26 13.02
C ILE A 437 -10.30 8.70 13.55
N GLY A 438 -10.80 7.63 12.92
CA GLY A 438 -11.81 6.74 13.51
C GLY A 438 -11.19 5.64 14.38
N LEU A 439 -11.60 5.52 15.65
CA LEU A 439 -11.16 4.43 16.53
C LEU A 439 -12.06 3.20 16.36
N GLY A 440 -11.76 2.39 15.35
CA GLY A 440 -12.61 1.32 14.83
C GLY A 440 -13.24 1.75 13.50
N PHE A 441 -14.50 1.40 13.27
CA PHE A 441 -15.25 1.89 12.11
C PHE A 441 -15.72 3.31 12.36
N GLY A 442 -14.95 4.31 11.93
CA GLY A 442 -15.39 5.71 11.87
C GLY A 442 -16.31 5.93 10.67
N ARG A 443 -17.60 5.56 10.78
CA ARG A 443 -18.54 5.72 9.65
C ARG A 443 -19.00 7.18 9.51
N VAL A 444 -18.62 7.85 8.43
CA VAL A 444 -18.93 9.28 8.19
C VAL A 444 -19.59 9.47 6.83
N LEU A 445 -20.74 10.15 6.78
CA LEU A 445 -21.46 10.47 5.54
C LEU A 445 -21.40 11.97 5.25
N GLY A 446 -21.20 12.31 3.98
CA GLY A 446 -21.16 13.68 3.52
C GLY A 446 -22.50 14.17 3.01
N GLY A 447 -22.96 15.32 3.49
CA GLY A 447 -24.02 16.09 2.85
C GLY A 447 -23.56 16.73 1.53
N PRO A 448 -24.43 17.49 0.84
CA PRO A 448 -24.12 18.23 -0.39
C PRO A 448 -22.83 19.06 -0.32
N GLU A 449 -22.61 19.75 0.80
CA GLU A 449 -21.47 20.63 1.03
C GLU A 449 -20.44 20.06 2.01
N GLY A 450 -20.68 18.83 2.50
CA GLY A 450 -19.88 18.13 3.48
C GLY A 450 -18.44 17.93 3.07
N ARG A 451 -17.52 18.53 3.82
CA ARG A 451 -16.08 18.44 3.52
C ARG A 451 -15.18 18.70 4.71
N PHE A 452 -14.05 18.00 4.76
CA PHE A 452 -12.88 18.40 5.52
C PHE A 452 -11.95 19.24 4.64
N VAL A 453 -11.39 20.31 5.19
CA VAL A 453 -10.49 21.23 4.46
C VAL A 453 -9.14 21.33 5.14
N VAL A 454 -8.10 21.08 4.35
CA VAL A 454 -6.70 21.39 4.68
C VAL A 454 -6.30 22.66 3.90
N ASP A 455 -5.85 23.68 4.63
CA ASP A 455 -5.38 24.95 4.08
C ASP A 455 -4.05 25.37 4.72
N ASP A 456 -3.52 26.55 4.38
CA ASP A 456 -2.20 27.00 4.87
C ASP A 456 -2.17 27.29 6.39
N ARG A 457 -3.31 27.19 7.10
CA ARG A 457 -3.37 27.26 8.57
C ARG A 457 -3.34 25.86 9.22
N SER A 458 -3.38 24.80 8.42
CA SER A 458 -3.22 23.43 8.88
C SER A 458 -1.77 23.12 9.25
N ALA A 459 -1.56 22.03 9.99
CA ALA A 459 -0.22 21.49 10.21
C ALA A 459 0.47 21.16 8.87
N PRO A 460 1.83 21.17 8.80
CA PRO A 460 2.56 20.89 7.55
C PRO A 460 2.20 19.58 6.86
N VAL A 461 1.76 18.58 7.64
CA VAL A 461 1.18 17.34 7.15
C VAL A 461 -0.08 17.05 7.96
N VAL A 462 -1.20 16.80 7.28
CA VAL A 462 -2.47 16.38 7.90
C VAL A 462 -2.88 15.03 7.35
N LYS A 463 -3.14 14.08 8.25
CA LYS A 463 -3.58 12.72 7.94
C LYS A 463 -5.01 12.47 8.35
N PHE A 464 -5.78 11.85 7.48
CA PHE A 464 -7.07 11.23 7.78
C PHE A 464 -6.92 9.71 7.77
N MET A 465 -7.50 9.03 8.77
CA MET A 465 -7.41 7.57 8.86
C MET A 465 -8.69 6.92 9.41
N HIS A 466 -9.10 5.78 8.85
CA HIS A 466 -10.24 4.98 9.32
C HIS A 466 -11.59 5.73 9.34
N LEU A 467 -11.75 6.68 8.43
CA LEU A 467 -13.01 7.37 8.17
C LEU A 467 -13.60 6.81 6.87
N HIS A 468 -14.80 6.22 6.95
CA HIS A 468 -15.39 5.52 5.82
C HIS A 468 -16.86 5.84 5.63
N ALA A 469 -17.31 6.01 4.39
CA ALA A 469 -18.73 6.24 4.11
C ALA A 469 -19.54 4.93 4.05
N PHE A 470 -19.01 3.93 3.34
CA PHE A 470 -19.54 2.58 3.17
C PHE A 470 -21.05 2.53 2.93
N GLY A 471 -21.46 2.50 1.66
CA GLY A 471 -22.86 2.45 1.26
C GLY A 471 -23.63 3.77 1.43
N GLY A 472 -22.94 4.85 1.80
CA GLY A 472 -23.47 6.21 1.79
C GLY A 472 -22.57 7.16 1.00
N ARG A 473 -22.92 8.44 0.98
CA ARG A 473 -22.16 9.45 0.24
C ARG A 473 -20.81 9.75 0.94
N PRO A 474 -19.66 9.62 0.26
CA PRO A 474 -18.37 10.00 0.84
C PRO A 474 -18.29 11.50 1.16
N VAL A 475 -17.78 11.82 2.36
CA VAL A 475 -17.37 13.18 2.71
C VAL A 475 -16.19 13.57 1.83
N LYS A 476 -16.15 14.82 1.36
CA LYS A 476 -14.98 15.32 0.62
C LYS A 476 -13.83 15.61 1.58
N VAL A 477 -12.60 15.34 1.17
CA VAL A 477 -11.39 15.83 1.83
C VAL A 477 -10.61 16.67 0.82
N GLU A 478 -10.51 17.96 1.09
CA GLU A 478 -10.06 18.96 0.13
C GLU A 478 -8.73 19.57 0.57
N ASN A 479 -7.69 19.42 -0.25
CA ASN A 479 -6.45 20.16 -0.07
C ASN A 479 -6.50 21.47 -0.88
N ARG A 480 -6.61 22.60 -0.16
CA ARG A 480 -6.54 23.96 -0.70
C ARG A 480 -5.19 24.63 -0.45
N SER A 481 -4.32 23.97 0.31
CA SER A 481 -3.05 24.54 0.74
C SER A 481 -2.05 24.62 -0.42
N ALA A 482 -1.24 25.67 -0.42
CA ALA A 482 -0.09 25.75 -1.30
C ALA A 482 1.07 24.85 -0.83
N ASN A 483 1.13 24.54 0.49
CA ASN A 483 2.32 23.95 1.13
C ASN A 483 2.03 22.70 1.97
N SER A 484 0.91 22.64 2.68
CA SER A 484 0.54 21.54 3.57
C SER A 484 0.22 20.28 2.78
N VAL A 485 0.78 19.18 3.25
CA VAL A 485 0.60 17.86 2.66
C VAL A 485 -0.67 17.21 3.23
N LEU A 486 -1.51 16.68 2.35
CA LEU A 486 -2.67 15.88 2.73
C LEU A 486 -2.34 14.38 2.59
N VAL A 487 -2.57 13.61 3.64
CA VAL A 487 -2.48 12.14 3.64
C VAL A 487 -3.87 11.57 3.94
N VAL A 488 -4.36 10.69 3.09
CA VAL A 488 -5.63 9.97 3.27
C VAL A 488 -5.30 8.49 3.25
N GLU A 489 -5.52 7.79 4.37
CA GLU A 489 -5.07 6.41 4.52
C GLU A 489 -6.16 5.52 5.12
N SER A 490 -6.43 4.37 4.49
CA SER A 490 -7.47 3.45 4.94
C SER A 490 -8.80 4.18 5.17
N CYS A 491 -9.23 4.93 4.16
CA CYS A 491 -10.38 5.82 4.19
C CYS A 491 -11.27 5.62 2.96
N ASP A 492 -12.57 5.86 3.12
CA ASP A 492 -13.54 5.94 2.03
C ASP A 492 -14.09 7.38 1.97
N LEU A 493 -13.26 8.27 1.42
CA LEU A 493 -13.49 9.72 1.30
C LEU A 493 -13.28 10.17 -0.15
N ALA A 494 -13.97 11.21 -0.60
CA ALA A 494 -13.73 11.79 -1.93
C ALA A 494 -12.59 12.82 -1.87
N VAL A 495 -11.45 12.55 -2.52
CA VAL A 495 -10.26 13.39 -2.41
C VAL A 495 -10.24 14.47 -3.48
N VAL A 496 -10.09 15.73 -3.07
CA VAL A 496 -10.11 16.88 -3.97
C VAL A 496 -8.84 17.71 -3.79
N GLY A 497 -8.08 17.90 -4.86
CA GLY A 497 -6.89 18.76 -4.90
C GLY A 497 -7.17 20.05 -5.66
N ARG A 498 -7.08 21.19 -4.96
CA ARG A 498 -7.20 22.54 -5.55
C ARG A 498 -5.99 23.44 -5.27
N GLY A 499 -5.05 22.96 -4.47
CA GLY A 499 -3.87 23.70 -4.04
C GLY A 499 -2.60 23.30 -4.78
N GLY A 500 -1.46 23.45 -4.10
CA GLY A 500 -0.13 23.04 -4.57
C GLY A 500 0.57 22.05 -3.63
N GLY A 501 0.04 21.85 -2.42
CA GLY A 501 0.54 20.90 -1.45
C GLY A 501 0.34 19.45 -1.91
N ASP A 502 1.31 18.59 -1.66
CA ASP A 502 1.27 17.19 -2.10
C ASP A 502 0.07 16.43 -1.47
N ILE A 503 -0.47 15.46 -2.21
CA ILE A 503 -1.53 14.56 -1.72
C ILE A 503 -1.04 13.11 -1.78
N PHE A 504 -1.26 12.37 -0.71
CA PHE A 504 -0.98 10.93 -0.62
C PHE A 504 -2.26 10.17 -0.30
N VAL A 505 -2.59 9.15 -1.08
CA VAL A 505 -3.79 8.32 -0.92
C VAL A 505 -3.40 6.84 -0.83
N THR A 506 -3.59 6.22 0.32
CA THR A 506 -3.08 4.87 0.57
C THR A 506 -4.20 3.97 1.12
N ASP A 507 -4.44 2.81 0.51
CA ASP A 507 -5.46 1.84 0.96
C ASP A 507 -6.91 2.38 0.93
N CYS A 508 -7.28 3.11 -0.13
CA CYS A 508 -8.52 3.90 -0.13
C CYS A 508 -9.43 3.57 -1.32
N PRO A 509 -10.72 3.22 -1.09
CA PRO A 509 -11.74 3.21 -2.12
C PRO A 509 -12.24 4.61 -2.49
N SER A 510 -11.32 5.51 -2.80
CA SER A 510 -11.59 6.95 -2.97
C SER A 510 -11.73 7.36 -4.43
N SER A 511 -12.71 8.21 -4.72
CA SER A 511 -12.68 9.05 -5.93
C SER A 511 -11.64 10.16 -5.78
N ILE A 512 -11.10 10.61 -6.91
CA ILE A 512 -10.05 11.63 -6.97
C ILE A 512 -10.46 12.73 -7.95
N GLU A 513 -10.31 13.99 -7.54
CA GLU A 513 -10.45 15.15 -8.41
C GLU A 513 -9.26 16.11 -8.24
N LEU A 514 -8.41 16.23 -9.26
CA LEU A 514 -7.34 17.23 -9.31
C LEU A 514 -7.74 18.35 -10.26
N HIS A 515 -7.81 19.59 -9.74
CA HIS A 515 -8.32 20.76 -10.49
C HIS A 515 -7.26 21.82 -10.79
N ALA A 516 -6.00 21.60 -10.39
CA ALA A 516 -4.94 22.59 -10.52
C ALA A 516 -3.69 22.01 -11.21
N PRO A 517 -3.07 22.72 -12.19
CA PRO A 517 -1.88 22.23 -12.89
C PRO A 517 -0.67 21.92 -11.99
N GLY A 518 -0.55 22.58 -10.84
CA GLY A 518 0.52 22.35 -9.88
C GLY A 518 0.26 21.22 -8.88
N GLN A 519 -0.96 20.66 -8.86
CA GLN A 519 -1.37 19.66 -7.88
C GLN A 519 -0.74 18.31 -8.20
N ARG A 520 -0.10 17.69 -7.20
CA ARG A 520 0.51 16.37 -7.31
C ARG A 520 -0.14 15.39 -6.34
N LEU A 521 -0.36 14.17 -6.79
CA LEU A 521 -0.92 13.09 -6.01
C LEU A 521 -0.17 11.78 -6.24
N TRP A 522 0.12 11.08 -5.15
CA TRP A 522 0.63 9.70 -5.17
C TRP A 522 -0.36 8.77 -4.48
N ALA A 523 -0.74 7.69 -5.15
CA ALA A 523 -1.65 6.70 -4.62
C ALA A 523 -1.01 5.31 -4.54
N ARG A 524 -1.35 4.55 -3.48
CA ARG A 524 -1.01 3.13 -3.33
C ARG A 524 -2.25 2.36 -2.91
N GLN A 525 -2.64 1.34 -3.68
CA GLN A 525 -3.91 0.65 -3.51
C GLN A 525 -5.09 1.64 -3.56
N LEU A 526 -5.35 2.17 -4.76
CA LEU A 526 -6.49 3.04 -5.03
C LEU A 526 -7.66 2.18 -5.54
N ASN A 527 -8.84 2.32 -4.93
CA ASN A 527 -10.01 1.51 -5.25
C ASN A 527 -11.30 2.32 -5.55
N PRO A 528 -11.34 3.22 -6.54
CA PRO A 528 -12.56 3.98 -6.79
C PRO A 528 -13.68 3.05 -7.31
N GLU A 529 -14.85 3.12 -6.68
CA GLU A 529 -16.02 2.31 -7.03
C GLU A 529 -17.26 3.17 -7.34
N GLY A 530 -18.08 2.69 -8.27
CA GLY A 530 -19.37 3.30 -8.63
C GLY A 530 -19.45 3.72 -10.10
N ASP A 531 -20.64 4.07 -10.57
CA ASP A 531 -20.84 4.53 -11.94
C ASP A 531 -20.45 6.01 -12.07
N SER A 532 -19.83 6.40 -13.20
CA SER A 532 -19.46 7.80 -13.44
C SER A 532 -19.39 8.12 -14.93
N ASP A 533 -20.12 9.17 -15.35
CA ASP A 533 -20.07 9.69 -16.71
C ASP A 533 -18.81 10.51 -17.01
N THR A 534 -18.22 11.11 -15.98
CA THR A 534 -17.15 12.11 -16.12
C THR A 534 -15.78 11.61 -15.64
N GLY A 535 -15.75 10.50 -14.89
CA GLY A 535 -14.54 9.91 -14.32
C GLY A 535 -14.68 9.72 -12.80
N LEU A 536 -14.30 8.55 -12.28
CA LEU A 536 -14.11 8.37 -10.83
C LEU A 536 -12.79 8.98 -10.35
N VAL A 537 -11.80 8.98 -11.24
CA VAL A 537 -10.53 9.69 -11.08
C VAL A 537 -10.42 10.71 -12.20
N GLN A 538 -10.39 11.98 -11.82
CA GLN A 538 -10.32 13.12 -12.73
C GLN A 538 -9.02 13.88 -12.47
N ASN A 539 -8.17 13.93 -13.47
CA ASN A 539 -6.93 14.69 -13.45
C ASN A 539 -6.97 15.81 -14.50
N HIS A 540 -7.36 17.00 -14.06
CA HIS A 540 -7.46 18.20 -14.89
C HIS A 540 -6.19 19.05 -14.74
N GLY A 541 -5.17 18.73 -15.54
CA GLY A 541 -3.90 19.46 -15.56
C GLY A 541 -2.85 19.07 -14.51
N GLY A 542 -3.22 18.30 -13.48
CA GLY A 542 -2.31 17.89 -12.39
C GLY A 542 -1.44 16.67 -12.71
N GLN A 543 -0.75 16.17 -11.69
CA GLN A 543 0.06 14.95 -11.76
C GLN A 543 -0.50 13.88 -10.81
N LEU A 544 -0.82 12.70 -11.36
CA LEU A 544 -1.28 11.54 -10.60
C LEU A 544 -0.38 10.34 -10.88
N TRP A 545 0.27 9.83 -9.84
CA TRP A 545 0.97 8.55 -9.88
C TRP A 545 0.23 7.54 -9.00
N ALA A 546 -0.02 6.33 -9.49
CA ALA A 546 -0.73 5.30 -8.73
C ALA A 546 -0.06 3.93 -8.87
N LEU A 547 0.09 3.23 -7.74
CA LEU A 547 0.54 1.85 -7.66
C LEU A 547 -0.58 0.97 -7.13
N GLY A 548 -0.94 -0.08 -7.86
CA GLY A 548 -2.02 -0.98 -7.48
C GLY A 548 -3.36 -0.26 -7.50
N VAL A 549 -4.09 -0.41 -8.59
CA VAL A 549 -5.42 0.16 -8.75
C VAL A 549 -6.40 -0.98 -8.97
N LYS A 550 -7.52 -1.00 -8.24
CA LYS A 550 -8.72 -1.72 -8.66
C LYS A 550 -9.80 -0.69 -8.89
N HIS A 551 -10.70 -0.87 -9.84
CA HIS A 551 -11.88 -0.02 -9.91
C HIS A 551 -13.07 -0.81 -10.39
N GLU A 552 -14.27 -0.32 -10.06
CA GLU A 552 -15.53 -0.99 -10.38
C GLU A 552 -16.62 -0.02 -10.81
N GLY A 553 -17.49 -0.47 -11.71
CA GLY A 553 -18.66 0.27 -12.21
C GLY A 553 -18.55 0.65 -13.68
N LYS A 554 -19.56 1.37 -14.19
CA LYS A 554 -19.75 1.73 -15.60
C LYS A 554 -19.41 3.18 -15.89
N GLY A 555 -19.04 3.46 -17.14
CA GLY A 555 -18.66 4.79 -17.61
C GLY A 555 -17.16 5.08 -17.45
N VAL A 556 -16.78 6.34 -17.41
CA VAL A 556 -15.37 6.74 -17.38
C VAL A 556 -14.77 6.42 -16.01
N ARG A 557 -13.63 5.72 -16.01
CA ARG A 557 -12.92 5.34 -14.78
C ARG A 557 -11.88 6.40 -14.46
N PHE A 558 -11.01 6.67 -15.42
CA PHE A 558 -9.99 7.71 -15.35
C PHE A 558 -10.16 8.69 -16.50
N ARG A 559 -10.13 9.97 -16.16
CA ARG A 559 -10.06 11.08 -17.11
C ARG A 559 -8.78 11.85 -16.86
N THR A 560 -7.96 12.00 -17.89
CA THR A 560 -6.76 12.82 -17.86
C THR A 560 -6.84 13.85 -18.98
N ASP A 561 -6.99 15.12 -18.63
CA ASP A 561 -7.14 16.18 -19.61
C ASP A 561 -6.42 17.48 -19.21
N ARG A 562 -6.48 18.49 -20.09
CA ARG A 562 -5.95 19.85 -19.85
C ARG A 562 -4.46 19.84 -19.48
N GLY A 563 -3.67 18.99 -20.13
CA GLY A 563 -2.23 18.82 -19.85
C GLY A 563 -1.92 17.93 -18.64
N GLY A 564 -2.94 17.30 -18.04
CA GLY A 564 -2.77 16.39 -16.90
C GLY A 564 -1.89 15.19 -17.24
N ARG A 565 -1.25 14.63 -16.22
CA ARG A 565 -0.31 13.51 -16.33
C ARG A 565 -0.68 12.40 -15.37
N THR A 566 -0.96 11.21 -15.89
CA THR A 566 -1.43 10.08 -15.08
C THR A 566 -0.64 8.81 -15.38
N GLU A 567 0.10 8.29 -14.41
CA GLU A 567 0.80 6.99 -14.49
C GLU A 567 0.18 5.98 -13.51
N ILE A 568 -0.16 4.79 -14.01
CA ILE A 568 -0.68 3.67 -13.22
C ILE A 568 0.26 2.47 -13.36
N LEU A 569 0.64 1.85 -12.23
CA LEU A 569 1.46 0.65 -12.17
C LEU A 569 0.70 -0.46 -11.43
N GLY A 570 0.22 -1.46 -12.17
CA GLY A 570 -0.58 -2.57 -11.66
C GLY A 570 -2.05 -2.15 -11.56
N LEU A 571 -2.90 -2.73 -12.40
CA LEU A 571 -4.29 -2.29 -12.56
C LEU A 571 -5.21 -3.50 -12.76
N PHE A 572 -6.24 -3.60 -11.93
CA PHE A 572 -7.34 -4.54 -12.05
C PHE A 572 -8.65 -3.80 -12.37
N ASN A 573 -9.09 -3.89 -13.61
CA ASN A 573 -10.37 -3.37 -14.07
C ASN A 573 -11.47 -4.42 -13.85
N TYR A 574 -12.45 -4.10 -13.02
CA TYR A 574 -13.68 -4.89 -12.90
C TYR A 574 -14.87 -4.12 -13.49
N SER A 575 -15.49 -4.69 -14.51
CA SER A 575 -16.54 -4.02 -15.30
C SER A 575 -17.82 -4.84 -15.36
N PRO A 576 -18.62 -4.91 -14.28
CA PRO A 576 -19.82 -5.72 -14.28
C PRO A 576 -20.90 -5.10 -15.20
N ASN A 577 -21.34 -5.88 -16.19
CA ASN A 577 -22.55 -5.60 -16.97
C ASN A 577 -22.55 -4.25 -17.72
N VAL A 578 -21.43 -3.90 -18.37
CA VAL A 578 -21.39 -2.73 -19.24
C VAL A 578 -22.34 -2.94 -20.44
N PRO A 579 -23.30 -2.02 -20.71
CA PRO A 579 -24.17 -2.12 -21.88
C PRO A 579 -23.37 -2.16 -23.18
N LYS A 580 -23.83 -2.92 -24.19
CA LYS A 580 -23.11 -3.04 -25.48
C LYS A 580 -23.07 -1.74 -26.28
N ASP A 581 -24.00 -0.84 -26.01
CA ASP A 581 -24.15 0.49 -26.58
C ASP A 581 -23.47 1.58 -25.74
N ASP A 582 -22.86 1.21 -24.59
CA ASP A 582 -22.04 2.14 -23.83
C ASP A 582 -20.69 2.34 -24.53
N LEU A 583 -20.54 3.51 -25.14
CA LEU A 583 -19.34 3.93 -25.87
C LEU A 583 -18.42 4.83 -25.03
N ARG A 584 -18.71 5.01 -23.73
CA ARG A 584 -17.81 5.74 -22.83
C ARG A 584 -16.51 4.93 -22.64
N PRO A 585 -15.33 5.56 -22.74
CA PRO A 585 -14.06 4.88 -22.55
C PRO A 585 -13.81 4.58 -21.06
N ALA A 586 -13.14 3.46 -20.75
CA ALA A 586 -12.64 3.24 -19.38
C ALA A 586 -11.57 4.29 -19.01
N PHE A 587 -10.62 4.53 -19.93
CA PHE A 587 -9.60 5.58 -19.83
C PHE A 587 -9.83 6.66 -20.90
N ASP A 588 -10.16 7.87 -20.46
CA ASP A 588 -10.35 9.03 -21.33
C ASP A 588 -9.15 9.97 -21.23
N VAL A 589 -8.39 10.11 -22.31
CA VAL A 589 -7.20 10.95 -22.38
C VAL A 589 -7.44 12.02 -23.43
N ALA A 590 -7.52 13.28 -23.03
CA ALA A 590 -7.81 14.39 -23.93
C ALA A 590 -6.83 15.54 -23.71
N ASP A 591 -5.88 15.71 -24.63
CA ASP A 591 -4.76 16.66 -24.49
C ASP A 591 -4.01 16.47 -23.15
N GLY A 592 -3.84 15.21 -22.74
CA GLY A 592 -3.14 14.80 -21.52
C GLY A 592 -2.10 13.72 -21.81
N LEU A 593 -1.31 13.36 -20.79
CA LEU A 593 -0.30 12.31 -20.87
C LEU A 593 -0.70 11.13 -19.96
N PHE A 594 -0.72 9.92 -20.50
CA PHE A 594 -1.17 8.74 -19.77
C PHE A 594 -0.30 7.51 -20.05
N SER A 595 -0.02 6.74 -18.99
CA SER A 595 0.49 5.37 -19.14
C SER A 595 -0.08 4.45 -18.07
N ALA A 596 -0.43 3.22 -18.45
CA ALA A 596 -0.89 2.20 -17.51
C ALA A 596 -0.17 0.87 -17.75
N ALA A 597 0.53 0.38 -16.73
CA ALA A 597 1.29 -0.86 -16.78
C ALA A 597 0.61 -1.98 -15.97
N GLY A 598 0.80 -3.23 -16.38
CA GLY A 598 0.21 -4.40 -15.72
C GLY A 598 -1.31 -4.32 -15.65
N VAL A 599 -1.95 -4.05 -16.79
CA VAL A 599 -3.39 -3.86 -16.89
C VAL A 599 -4.09 -5.18 -17.10
N ARG A 600 -5.01 -5.50 -16.20
CA ARG A 600 -5.94 -6.62 -16.31
C ARG A 600 -7.37 -6.13 -16.35
N GLU A 601 -8.21 -6.75 -17.17
CA GLU A 601 -9.67 -6.64 -17.05
C GLU A 601 -10.29 -8.01 -16.91
N ILE A 602 -11.19 -8.15 -15.94
CA ILE A 602 -12.07 -9.31 -15.80
C ILE A 602 -13.50 -8.79 -15.71
N SER A 603 -14.42 -9.46 -16.40
CA SER A 603 -15.86 -9.27 -16.23
C SER A 603 -16.56 -10.62 -16.31
N PHE A 604 -17.54 -10.82 -15.44
CA PHE A 604 -18.47 -11.96 -15.49
C PHE A 604 -19.74 -11.62 -16.29
N GLY A 605 -19.59 -10.70 -17.25
CA GLY A 605 -20.58 -10.21 -18.20
C GLY A 605 -19.86 -9.54 -19.39
N ASN A 606 -20.36 -8.41 -19.86
CA ASN A 606 -19.65 -7.60 -20.87
C ASN A 606 -18.53 -6.79 -20.23
N THR A 607 -17.39 -6.69 -20.93
CA THR A 607 -16.32 -5.74 -20.61
C THR A 607 -16.55 -4.37 -21.25
N PHE A 608 -15.71 -3.38 -20.95
CA PHE A 608 -15.78 -2.07 -21.61
C PHE A 608 -15.65 -2.20 -23.13
N ASN A 609 -16.57 -1.61 -23.91
CA ASN A 609 -16.50 -1.64 -25.38
C ASN A 609 -15.38 -0.74 -25.92
N VAL A 610 -15.16 0.39 -25.24
CA VAL A 610 -14.06 1.31 -25.49
C VAL A 610 -13.13 1.24 -24.28
N LYS A 611 -11.94 0.67 -24.47
CA LYS A 611 -10.95 0.56 -23.39
C LYS A 611 -10.30 1.91 -23.13
N VAL A 612 -9.81 2.53 -24.20
CA VAL A 612 -9.12 3.82 -24.15
C VAL A 612 -9.64 4.71 -25.28
N ARG A 613 -9.83 6.00 -24.98
CA ARG A 613 -9.94 7.06 -25.97
C ARG A 613 -8.79 8.03 -25.76
N GLU A 614 -8.06 8.33 -26.83
CA GLU A 614 -7.00 9.33 -26.83
C GLU A 614 -7.34 10.41 -27.86
N ALA A 615 -7.44 11.65 -27.41
CA ALA A 615 -7.62 12.84 -28.24
C ALA A 615 -6.40 13.74 -28.15
N ARG A 616 -5.89 14.18 -29.32
CA ARG A 616 -4.80 15.14 -29.49
C ARG A 616 -5.28 16.26 -30.42
N GLY A 617 -5.68 17.39 -29.85
CA GLY A 617 -6.42 18.41 -30.60
C GLY A 617 -7.69 17.83 -31.21
N ASP A 618 -7.86 17.99 -32.53
CA ASP A 618 -9.04 17.50 -33.25
C ASP A 618 -8.98 16.01 -33.60
N GLU A 619 -7.81 15.35 -33.47
CA GLU A 619 -7.67 13.93 -33.81
C GLU A 619 -8.02 13.04 -32.61
N VAL A 620 -8.95 12.10 -32.82
CA VAL A 620 -9.42 11.16 -31.80
C VAL A 620 -9.23 9.73 -32.27
N ARG A 621 -8.62 8.90 -31.43
CA ARG A 621 -8.46 7.46 -31.65
C ARG A 621 -8.98 6.68 -30.45
N THR A 622 -9.40 5.43 -30.68
CA THR A 622 -9.94 4.57 -29.63
C THR A 622 -9.41 3.15 -29.73
N GLU A 623 -9.08 2.55 -28.59
CA GLU A 623 -8.91 1.11 -28.46
C GLU A 623 -10.28 0.51 -28.13
N THR A 624 -10.81 -0.26 -29.07
CA THR A 624 -12.10 -0.94 -28.91
C THR A 624 -11.92 -2.45 -28.84
N GLY A 625 -12.90 -3.13 -28.29
CA GLY A 625 -12.92 -4.60 -28.27
C GLY A 625 -13.57 -5.16 -27.01
N GLY A 626 -14.13 -6.36 -27.15
CA GLY A 626 -14.65 -7.14 -26.02
C GLY A 626 -13.60 -8.07 -25.43
N GLY A 627 -13.96 -8.72 -24.33
CA GLY A 627 -13.11 -9.71 -23.65
C GLY A 627 -12.20 -9.12 -22.58
N TRP A 628 -11.55 -10.02 -21.87
CA TRP A 628 -10.57 -9.72 -20.83
C TRP A 628 -9.27 -9.27 -21.47
N ILE A 629 -8.55 -8.34 -20.84
CA ILE A 629 -7.27 -7.84 -21.34
C ILE A 629 -6.16 -8.12 -20.33
N GLY A 630 -4.94 -8.29 -20.85
CA GLY A 630 -3.69 -8.39 -20.11
C GLY A 630 -2.63 -7.59 -20.86
N TRP A 631 -2.50 -6.28 -20.58
CA TRP A 631 -1.48 -5.44 -21.20
C TRP A 631 -0.29 -5.28 -20.25
N SER A 632 0.92 -5.42 -20.80
CA SER A 632 2.14 -5.06 -20.08
C SER A 632 2.19 -3.55 -19.85
N LEU A 633 1.96 -2.76 -20.90
CA LEU A 633 1.95 -1.30 -20.87
C LEU A 633 1.06 -0.74 -21.99
N PHE A 634 0.28 0.28 -21.63
CA PHE A 634 -0.37 1.19 -22.56
C PHE A 634 0.27 2.58 -22.46
N SER A 635 0.56 3.23 -23.59
CA SER A 635 1.22 4.54 -23.68
C SER A 635 0.40 5.51 -24.57
N ALA A 636 0.02 6.65 -24.00
CA ALA A 636 -0.68 7.75 -24.67
C ALA A 636 0.00 9.08 -24.35
N ARG A 637 0.93 9.49 -25.22
CA ARG A 637 1.57 10.82 -25.21
C ARG A 637 2.28 11.10 -26.54
N PRO A 638 2.36 12.37 -26.98
CA PRO A 638 3.24 12.77 -28.10
C PRO A 638 4.72 12.45 -27.82
N ALA A 639 5.50 12.17 -28.86
CA ALA A 639 6.92 11.87 -28.73
C ALA A 639 7.75 13.06 -28.20
N ASP A 640 7.31 14.27 -28.50
CA ASP A 640 7.94 15.55 -28.16
C ASP A 640 7.41 16.17 -26.86
N ALA A 641 6.48 15.49 -26.18
CA ALA A 641 5.96 15.94 -24.90
C ALA A 641 7.13 16.04 -23.90
N LYS A 642 7.52 17.28 -23.57
CA LYS A 642 8.68 17.57 -22.69
C LYS A 642 8.62 16.71 -21.41
N GLU A 643 9.64 15.87 -21.22
CA GLU A 643 9.93 15.29 -19.91
C GLU A 643 10.10 16.43 -18.89
N PRO A 644 9.64 16.26 -17.64
CA PRO A 644 9.77 17.31 -16.64
C PRO A 644 11.25 17.67 -16.43
N ALA A 645 11.53 18.96 -16.20
CA ALA A 645 12.75 19.35 -15.50
C ALA A 645 12.71 18.64 -14.14
N ARG A 646 13.76 17.86 -13.85
CA ARG A 646 13.88 17.00 -12.66
C ARG A 646 13.79 17.77 -11.35
#